data_AF-A0A6A6QN67-F1
#
_entry.id   AF-A0A6A6QN67-F1
#
_cell.length_a   1.000
_cell.length_b   1.000
_cell.length_c   1.000
_cell.angle_alpha   90.00
_cell.angle_beta   90.00
_cell.angle_gamma   90.00
#
_symmetry.space_group_name_H-M   'P 1'
#
loop_
_entity.id
_entity.type
_entity.pdbx_description
1 polymer ?
#
loop_
_entity_poly.entity_id
_entity_poly.type
_entity_poly.pdbx_seq_one_letter_code
_entity_poly.pdbx_strand_id
1 'polypeptide(L)'
;MAPTVLDQHTFAGDTAFWEQVRDGFIPTLPGNTGPIRAGYGYKAIRFWKNEKDGVVIFPETTQGQIIELGKDSRYVKVHLPDLGKNGWVPRDRIVCGTVPWGNWKIKADLVTPGTIKVPRVPGMPSTSSRVYKAISTFLATLAVSRTSLLFEKFYELVGTNGEKIASLTNLVVEGIKKASLFDVLNTPDFTVKDLVDNSRYPDASKAPTTIAGIYFRAIKDANDEDHFYIGHTNNLPSRAQGYKTDTNNPKGKGYHMDLSAKAKKIAMCALCILPQDVDTGIRYLVEQIFVCLFETYRPTLFRISAGYISARLLADDPGRIVQFQYAVYLTRIAEIAAADSGWKGAVTRPGFGATQGVNWLSPLYEMTTGQTHERVLFIRSDGTVQDPTSKELIPVANFRRANARSTNWHAASSATTSNSQVFIISEIGDTKISNPHTTEANAAASSSGTDWPIQNQPFHVVYEVRKDWKLHPYPWARVPSIGPFMDWERANSLGVRLEWQDAKKQWRRRYLQVGSKSHHALDDKSPGSLKAYSDGMTIIHFLFREDRNDHRGWVTDAGFARVKRVRMDCISQTIQFLDLTDVLKPAVSIQRKPASIIKQQMEDDSLELEHVGGVVGGMDEGGRTYKRTLCDTCVLFGKRGSQKGCNQAEGTNSKVCSLCYFTYGRPFCSFTAGVMRQSSLHKTPALEAINRKRVSALTQLEWEVDAELGGDPDLQKLEIEVEELEEYDAAIAEALAEAEREEEAVEEAGIYENPITGA
;
A
#
# COMPACT_ATOMS: atom_id res chain seq x y z
N MET A 1 -21.92 13.74 -43.53
CA MET A 1 -21.10 12.56 -43.18
C MET A 1 -20.74 12.69 -41.71
N ALA A 2 -21.48 12.00 -40.84
CA ALA A 2 -21.26 11.99 -39.40
C ALA A 2 -20.19 10.94 -39.04
N PRO A 3 -19.35 11.15 -38.03
CA PRO A 3 -18.38 10.16 -37.61
C PRO A 3 -19.05 9.14 -36.68
N THR A 4 -18.94 7.88 -37.07
CA THR A 4 -19.37 6.70 -36.33
C THR A 4 -18.61 6.64 -35.00
N VAL A 5 -19.37 6.56 -33.91
CA VAL A 5 -18.86 6.31 -32.56
C VAL A 5 -18.31 4.88 -32.51
N LEU A 6 -17.01 4.74 -32.26
CA LEU A 6 -16.37 3.45 -31.98
C LEU A 6 -16.67 3.10 -30.52
N ASP A 7 -17.38 1.99 -30.34
CA ASP A 7 -17.67 1.39 -29.04
C ASP A 7 -16.37 1.06 -28.29
N GLN A 8 -16.37 1.40 -27.01
CA GLN A 8 -15.27 1.22 -26.09
C GLN A 8 -15.20 -0.24 -25.64
N HIS A 9 -14.08 -0.91 -25.92
CA HIS A 9 -13.73 -2.20 -25.33
C HIS A 9 -13.69 -2.08 -23.79
N THR A 10 -14.71 -2.64 -23.15
CA THR A 10 -14.69 -3.00 -21.74
C THR A 10 -13.78 -4.21 -21.50
N PHE A 11 -13.33 -4.34 -20.26
CA PHE A 11 -12.40 -5.35 -19.71
C PHE A 11 -12.93 -6.80 -19.85
N ALA A 12 -13.06 -7.32 -21.08
CA ALA A 12 -13.49 -8.68 -21.37
C ALA A 12 -12.33 -9.70 -21.48
N GLY A 13 -11.09 -9.26 -21.26
CA GLY A 13 -9.88 -10.08 -21.44
C GLY A 13 -9.74 -11.25 -20.45
N ASP A 14 -10.37 -11.16 -19.27
CA ASP A 14 -10.41 -12.27 -18.32
C ASP A 14 -11.71 -13.09 -18.45
N THR A 15 -12.85 -12.52 -18.87
CA THR A 15 -14.12 -13.25 -18.97
C THR A 15 -14.15 -14.22 -20.14
N ALA A 16 -13.47 -13.95 -21.27
CA ALA A 16 -13.39 -14.89 -22.38
C ALA A 16 -12.65 -16.19 -22.02
N PHE A 17 -11.69 -16.13 -21.08
CA PHE A 17 -11.07 -17.32 -20.50
C PHE A 17 -12.07 -18.09 -19.62
N TRP A 18 -12.88 -17.39 -18.82
CA TRP A 18 -13.90 -18.01 -17.97
C TRP A 18 -15.09 -18.59 -18.74
N GLU A 19 -15.47 -18.03 -19.89
CA GLU A 19 -16.54 -18.56 -20.74
C GLU A 19 -16.10 -19.83 -21.48
N GLN A 20 -14.83 -19.94 -21.91
CA GLN A 20 -14.28 -21.19 -22.47
C GLN A 20 -14.16 -22.33 -21.43
N VAL A 21 -13.97 -21.99 -20.15
CA VAL A 21 -13.96 -22.97 -19.05
C VAL A 21 -15.38 -23.47 -18.71
N ARG A 22 -16.42 -22.65 -18.94
CA ARG A 22 -17.82 -23.04 -18.68
C ARG A 22 -18.34 -24.12 -19.65
N ASP A 23 -17.78 -24.19 -20.86
CA ASP A 23 -18.23 -25.12 -21.91
C ASP A 23 -17.50 -26.48 -21.90
N GLY A 24 -16.83 -26.83 -20.79
CA GLY A 24 -16.29 -28.18 -20.58
C GLY A 24 -15.06 -28.54 -21.42
N PHE A 25 -14.51 -27.60 -22.18
CA PHE A 25 -13.28 -27.79 -22.95
C PHE A 25 -12.07 -27.47 -22.05
N ILE A 26 -11.56 -28.46 -21.33
CA ILE A 26 -10.26 -28.36 -20.66
C ILE A 26 -9.20 -28.75 -21.70
N PRO A 27 -8.34 -27.83 -22.18
CA PRO A 27 -7.16 -28.24 -22.93
C PRO A 27 -6.40 -29.22 -22.04
N THR A 28 -6.08 -30.40 -22.56
CA THR A 28 -5.20 -31.35 -21.86
C THR A 28 -3.93 -30.61 -21.47
N LEU A 29 -3.84 -30.23 -20.19
CA LEU A 29 -2.66 -29.54 -19.66
C LEU A 29 -1.46 -30.43 -19.99
N PRO A 30 -0.46 -29.93 -20.72
CA PRO A 30 0.63 -30.75 -21.20
C PRO A 30 1.38 -31.38 -20.03
N GLY A 31 1.13 -32.68 -19.82
CA GLY A 31 2.10 -33.73 -19.50
C GLY A 31 3.04 -33.58 -18.31
N ASN A 32 2.89 -32.60 -17.42
CA ASN A 32 3.84 -32.39 -16.32
C ASN A 32 3.29 -32.89 -14.97
N THR A 33 2.81 -34.14 -14.95
CA THR A 33 2.44 -34.86 -13.73
C THR A 33 3.66 -35.55 -13.12
N GLY A 34 4.66 -34.76 -12.72
CA GLY A 34 5.72 -35.28 -11.85
C GLY A 34 5.11 -36.04 -10.66
N PRO A 35 5.76 -37.10 -10.14
CA PRO A 35 5.24 -37.84 -9.00
C PRO A 35 5.01 -36.88 -7.83
N ILE A 36 3.84 -36.97 -7.20
CA ILE A 36 3.48 -36.12 -6.06
C ILE A 36 4.41 -36.46 -4.89
N ARG A 37 5.01 -35.42 -4.31
CA ARG A 37 6.01 -35.54 -3.24
C ARG A 37 5.68 -34.58 -2.11
N ALA A 38 5.85 -35.04 -0.87
CA ALA A 38 5.87 -34.15 0.28
C ALA A 38 7.04 -33.15 0.19
N GLY A 39 6.84 -31.94 0.68
CA GLY A 39 7.83 -30.87 0.60
C GLY A 39 7.89 -30.17 -0.77
N TYR A 40 6.90 -30.34 -1.64
CA TYR A 40 6.81 -29.65 -2.94
C TYR A 40 5.57 -28.77 -3.00
N GLY A 41 5.55 -27.78 -3.89
CA GLY A 41 4.36 -26.98 -4.11
C GLY A 41 3.27 -27.71 -4.89
N TYR A 42 2.03 -27.26 -4.76
CA TYR A 42 0.90 -27.75 -5.56
C TYR A 42 0.06 -26.60 -6.13
N LYS A 43 -0.80 -26.94 -7.10
CA LYS A 43 -1.93 -26.14 -7.55
C LYS A 43 -3.18 -27.00 -7.68
N ALA A 44 -4.30 -26.53 -7.16
CA ALA A 44 -5.60 -27.13 -7.40
C ALA A 44 -6.01 -26.91 -8.87
N ILE A 45 -6.37 -27.99 -9.55
CA ILE A 45 -6.85 -27.99 -10.95
C ILE A 45 -8.36 -28.22 -11.05
N ARG A 46 -9.01 -28.49 -9.92
CA ARG A 46 -10.46 -28.64 -9.82
C ARG A 46 -10.90 -28.14 -8.46
N PHE A 47 -12.11 -27.60 -8.41
CA PHE A 47 -12.77 -27.30 -7.15
C PHE A 47 -12.86 -28.55 -6.27
N TRP A 48 -12.58 -28.40 -4.97
CA TRP A 48 -12.81 -29.45 -3.98
C TRP A 48 -13.29 -28.83 -2.66
N LYS A 49 -14.26 -29.47 -2.01
CA LYS A 49 -14.76 -29.09 -0.70
C LYS A 49 -14.69 -30.31 0.20
N ASN A 50 -14.07 -30.18 1.37
CA ASN A 50 -14.15 -31.23 2.37
C ASN A 50 -15.55 -31.21 3.00
N GLU A 51 -16.35 -32.24 2.75
CA GLU A 51 -17.68 -32.36 3.35
C GLU A 51 -17.60 -32.59 4.87
N LYS A 52 -16.56 -33.27 5.36
CA LYS A 52 -16.40 -33.59 6.79
C LYS A 52 -16.03 -32.38 7.63
N ASP A 53 -15.13 -31.56 7.11
CA ASP A 53 -14.67 -30.38 7.85
C ASP A 53 -15.55 -29.15 7.55
N GLY A 54 -16.42 -29.20 6.54
CA GLY A 54 -17.35 -28.15 6.10
C GLY A 54 -16.74 -26.82 5.66
N VAL A 55 -15.49 -26.57 6.05
CA VAL A 55 -14.85 -25.26 6.18
C VAL A 55 -13.77 -25.04 5.12
N VAL A 56 -13.19 -26.12 4.57
CA VAL A 56 -12.07 -25.98 3.63
C VAL A 56 -12.57 -26.15 2.20
N ILE A 57 -12.73 -25.00 1.53
CA ILE A 57 -13.03 -24.90 0.11
C ILE A 57 -11.71 -24.64 -0.62
N PHE A 58 -11.46 -25.42 -1.67
CA PHE A 58 -10.29 -25.31 -2.54
C PHE A 58 -10.77 -24.84 -3.91
N PRO A 59 -10.80 -23.52 -4.16
CA PRO A 59 -11.00 -22.99 -5.49
C PRO A 59 -10.02 -23.60 -6.49
N GLU A 60 -10.46 -23.71 -7.74
CA GLU A 60 -9.55 -23.95 -8.84
C GLU A 60 -8.50 -22.82 -8.85
N THR A 61 -7.22 -23.15 -9.03
CA THR A 61 -6.04 -22.28 -8.92
C THR A 61 -5.44 -22.04 -7.53
N THR A 62 -6.04 -22.52 -6.44
CA THR A 62 -5.41 -22.46 -5.11
C THR A 62 -4.04 -23.15 -5.12
N GLN A 63 -3.05 -22.51 -4.51
CA GLN A 63 -1.67 -22.99 -4.48
C GLN A 63 -1.15 -23.05 -3.05
N GLY A 64 -0.20 -23.95 -2.80
CA GLY A 64 0.40 -24.09 -1.48
C GLY A 64 1.46 -25.19 -1.45
N GLN A 65 1.70 -25.77 -0.27
CA GLN A 65 2.70 -26.81 -0.05
C GLN A 65 2.05 -28.16 0.22
N ILE A 66 2.58 -29.24 -0.34
CA ILE A 66 2.25 -30.60 0.07
C ILE A 66 3.08 -30.93 1.31
N ILE A 67 2.41 -31.17 2.42
CA ILE A 67 3.03 -31.48 3.71
C ILE A 67 3.26 -32.97 3.86
N GLU A 68 2.26 -33.78 3.53
CA GLU A 68 2.27 -35.22 3.77
C GLU A 68 1.50 -35.97 2.67
N LEU A 69 1.94 -37.18 2.36
CA LEU A 69 1.21 -38.10 1.49
C LEU A 69 0.37 -39.04 2.35
N GLY A 70 -0.91 -39.20 2.02
CA GLY A 70 -1.78 -40.14 2.74
C GLY A 70 -1.31 -41.58 2.58
N LYS A 71 -1.60 -42.43 3.57
CA LYS A 71 -1.19 -43.85 3.58
C LYS A 71 -1.64 -44.61 2.33
N ASP A 72 -2.80 -44.28 1.79
CA ASP A 72 -3.37 -44.89 0.59
C ASP A 72 -3.00 -44.17 -0.72
N SER A 73 -2.18 -43.12 -0.65
CA SER A 73 -1.80 -42.25 -1.77
C SER A 73 -2.95 -41.60 -2.54
N ARG A 74 -4.22 -41.75 -2.10
CA ARG A 74 -5.39 -41.11 -2.72
C ARG A 74 -5.56 -39.69 -2.26
N TYR A 75 -5.08 -39.37 -1.06
CA TYR A 75 -5.14 -38.03 -0.49
C TYR A 75 -3.75 -37.51 -0.16
N VAL A 76 -3.62 -36.20 -0.15
CA VAL A 76 -2.43 -35.51 0.33
C VAL A 76 -2.80 -34.42 1.31
N LYS A 77 -2.02 -34.26 2.36
CA LYS A 77 -2.17 -33.15 3.29
C LYS A 77 -1.44 -31.96 2.72
N VAL A 78 -2.15 -30.87 2.49
CA VAL A 78 -1.62 -29.63 1.95
C VAL A 78 -1.76 -28.49 2.94
N HIS A 79 -0.84 -27.54 2.88
CA HIS A 79 -0.92 -26.26 3.57
C HIS A 79 -1.54 -25.21 2.65
N LEU A 80 -2.54 -24.49 3.17
CA LEU A 80 -3.25 -23.41 2.51
C LEU A 80 -2.75 -22.06 3.05
N PRO A 81 -1.87 -21.36 2.31
CA PRO A 81 -1.26 -20.12 2.81
C PRO A 81 -2.30 -19.07 3.20
N ASP A 82 -3.35 -18.89 2.37
CA ASP A 82 -4.38 -17.87 2.58
C ASP A 82 -5.23 -18.12 3.84
N LEU A 83 -5.37 -19.39 4.25
CA LEU A 83 -6.16 -19.77 5.42
C LEU A 83 -5.30 -20.05 6.66
N GLY A 84 -3.97 -20.15 6.50
CA GLY A 84 -3.07 -20.57 7.58
C GLY A 84 -3.36 -21.96 8.13
N LYS A 85 -4.06 -22.81 7.38
CA LYS A 85 -4.54 -24.14 7.81
C LYS A 85 -4.01 -25.24 6.91
N ASN A 86 -4.02 -26.46 7.43
CA ASN A 86 -3.74 -27.66 6.65
C ASN A 86 -5.06 -28.37 6.33
N GLY A 87 -5.12 -29.01 5.17
CA GLY A 87 -6.28 -29.81 4.76
C GLY A 87 -5.88 -31.00 3.91
N TRP A 88 -6.67 -32.07 3.92
CA TRP A 88 -6.47 -33.24 3.07
C TRP A 88 -7.16 -33.04 1.73
N VAL A 89 -6.50 -33.21 0.59
CA VAL A 89 -7.09 -33.03 -0.74
C VAL A 89 -6.90 -34.31 -1.56
N PRO A 90 -7.89 -34.75 -2.35
CA PRO A 90 -7.70 -35.85 -3.28
C PRO A 90 -6.58 -35.55 -4.29
N ARG A 91 -5.72 -36.53 -4.51
CA ARG A 91 -4.55 -36.46 -5.38
C ARG A 91 -4.89 -36.07 -6.82
N ASP A 92 -6.01 -36.53 -7.34
CA ASP A 92 -6.50 -36.23 -8.70
C ASP A 92 -7.00 -34.79 -8.88
N ARG A 93 -7.06 -34.00 -7.80
CA ARG A 93 -7.53 -32.60 -7.82
C ARG A 93 -6.40 -31.58 -7.83
N ILE A 94 -5.15 -32.03 -7.73
CA ILE A 94 -3.99 -31.15 -7.70
C ILE A 94 -2.93 -31.56 -8.73
N VAL A 95 -2.09 -30.60 -9.09
CA VAL A 95 -0.81 -30.85 -9.76
C VAL A 95 0.33 -30.51 -8.81
N CYS A 96 1.39 -31.32 -8.82
CA CYS A 96 2.58 -31.13 -8.00
C CYS A 96 3.68 -30.44 -8.81
N GLY A 97 4.41 -29.52 -8.18
CA GLY A 97 5.60 -28.91 -8.74
C GLY A 97 6.78 -29.84 -8.86
N THR A 98 7.77 -29.41 -9.65
CA THR A 98 9.04 -30.11 -9.86
C THR A 98 10.18 -29.55 -9.01
N VAL A 99 9.95 -28.41 -8.35
CA VAL A 99 10.92 -27.73 -7.49
C VAL A 99 10.53 -27.91 -6.02
N PRO A 100 11.45 -28.35 -5.13
CA PRO A 100 11.15 -28.45 -3.71
C PRO A 100 10.72 -27.11 -3.11
N TRP A 101 9.76 -27.15 -2.20
CA TRP A 101 9.27 -25.99 -1.47
C TRP A 101 10.40 -25.27 -0.73
N GLY A 102 10.39 -23.93 -0.77
CA GLY A 102 11.42 -23.09 -0.17
C GLY A 102 12.55 -22.71 -1.13
N ASN A 103 12.71 -23.40 -2.26
CA ASN A 103 13.70 -23.07 -3.29
C ASN A 103 13.19 -21.96 -4.23
N TRP A 104 12.81 -20.83 -3.64
CA TRP A 104 12.20 -19.70 -4.35
C TRP A 104 13.19 -19.01 -5.29
N LYS A 105 12.76 -18.78 -6.54
CA LYS A 105 13.42 -17.95 -7.54
C LYS A 105 12.69 -16.63 -7.64
N ILE A 106 13.42 -15.52 -7.62
CA ILE A 106 12.83 -14.20 -7.86
C ILE A 106 12.99 -13.85 -9.32
N LYS A 107 11.86 -13.55 -9.97
CA LYS A 107 11.80 -12.89 -11.27
C LYS A 107 11.31 -11.47 -11.02
N ALA A 108 11.93 -10.51 -11.68
CA ALA A 108 11.43 -9.16 -11.70
C ALA A 108 11.31 -8.74 -13.15
N ASP A 109 10.16 -8.19 -13.50
CA ASP A 109 10.01 -7.51 -14.77
C ASP A 109 10.86 -6.24 -14.67
N LEU A 110 11.96 -6.25 -15.41
CA LEU A 110 12.85 -5.10 -15.46
C LEU A 110 12.27 -4.17 -16.50
N VAL A 111 12.04 -2.91 -16.11
CA VAL A 111 11.69 -1.87 -17.07
C VAL A 111 12.89 -1.69 -17.98
N THR A 112 12.89 -2.40 -19.09
CA THR A 112 13.82 -2.15 -20.17
C THR A 112 13.23 -1.01 -20.98
N PRO A 113 13.98 0.08 -21.23
CA PRO A 113 13.58 1.03 -22.25
C PRO A 113 13.30 0.22 -23.53
N GLY A 114 12.13 0.43 -24.15
CA GLY A 114 11.82 -0.17 -25.44
C GLY A 114 12.82 0.30 -26.50
N THR A 115 12.55 0.00 -27.78
CA THR A 115 13.37 0.56 -28.86
C THR A 115 13.21 2.08 -28.91
N ILE A 116 14.09 2.81 -28.22
CA ILE A 116 14.11 4.28 -28.22
C ILE A 116 14.90 4.74 -29.43
N LYS A 117 14.23 5.47 -30.34
CA LYS A 117 14.95 6.30 -31.31
C LYS A 117 15.44 7.54 -30.59
N VAL A 118 16.75 7.67 -30.47
CA VAL A 118 17.37 8.86 -29.89
C VAL A 118 16.95 10.07 -30.72
N PRO A 119 16.23 11.05 -30.15
CA PRO A 119 15.92 12.27 -30.87
C PRO A 119 17.23 13.01 -31.17
N ARG A 120 17.38 13.54 -32.38
CA ARG A 120 18.42 14.56 -32.61
C ARG A 120 18.10 15.74 -31.71
N VAL A 121 19.02 16.11 -30.82
CA VAL A 121 18.88 17.31 -29.99
C VAL A 121 18.86 18.54 -30.91
N PRO A 122 17.75 19.27 -31.00
CA PRO A 122 17.66 20.43 -31.88
C PRO A 122 18.74 21.45 -31.52
N GLY A 123 19.48 21.93 -32.53
CA GLY A 123 20.48 22.98 -32.34
C GLY A 123 21.82 22.53 -31.76
N MET A 124 22.11 21.23 -31.63
CA MET A 124 23.44 20.77 -31.23
C MET A 124 24.49 21.15 -32.29
N PRO A 125 25.49 22.00 -31.98
CA PRO A 125 26.53 22.36 -32.94
C PRO A 125 27.33 21.12 -33.39
N SER A 126 27.67 21.03 -34.68
CA SER A 126 28.53 19.95 -35.20
C SER A 126 29.91 19.92 -34.52
N THR A 127 30.39 21.09 -34.11
CA THR A 127 31.64 21.35 -33.39
C THR A 127 31.57 21.12 -31.87
N SER A 128 30.46 20.60 -31.35
CA SER A 128 30.32 20.36 -29.91
C SER A 128 31.38 19.39 -29.40
N SER A 129 31.90 19.66 -28.20
CA SER A 129 32.83 18.79 -27.51
C SER A 129 32.21 17.43 -27.20
N ARG A 130 33.03 16.40 -26.99
CA ARG A 130 32.54 15.04 -26.72
C ARG A 130 31.68 14.98 -25.47
N VAL A 131 32.13 15.62 -24.39
CA VAL A 131 31.37 15.64 -23.13
C VAL A 131 30.03 16.37 -23.27
N TYR A 132 29.98 17.44 -24.08
CA TYR A 132 28.74 18.15 -24.39
C TYR A 132 27.73 17.25 -25.11
N LYS A 133 28.20 16.53 -26.14
CA LYS A 133 27.39 15.57 -26.89
C LYS A 133 26.86 14.47 -25.97
N ALA A 134 27.73 13.88 -25.15
CA ALA A 134 27.36 12.82 -24.20
C ALA A 134 26.25 13.24 -23.23
N ILE A 135 26.40 14.40 -22.59
CA ILE A 135 25.41 14.94 -21.63
C ILE A 135 24.08 15.24 -22.34
N SER A 136 24.12 15.93 -23.48
CA SER A 136 22.91 16.33 -24.20
C SER A 136 22.14 15.13 -24.74
N THR A 137 22.84 14.17 -25.34
CA THR A 137 22.24 12.93 -25.86
C THR A 137 21.64 12.11 -24.71
N PHE A 138 22.32 12.01 -23.56
CA PHE A 138 21.77 11.32 -22.39
C PHE A 138 20.46 11.96 -21.93
N LEU A 139 20.45 13.28 -21.71
CA LEU A 139 19.25 14.01 -21.28
C LEU A 139 18.11 13.88 -22.30
N ALA A 140 18.40 13.96 -23.59
CA ALA A 140 17.38 13.86 -24.64
C ALA A 140 16.81 12.44 -24.76
N THR A 141 17.66 11.42 -24.64
CA THR A 141 17.23 10.02 -24.59
C THR A 141 16.32 9.80 -23.38
N LEU A 142 16.71 10.32 -22.21
CA LEU A 142 15.94 10.22 -20.99
C LEU A 142 14.59 10.97 -21.08
N ALA A 143 14.56 12.16 -21.69
CA ALA A 143 13.33 12.92 -21.89
C ALA A 143 12.31 12.19 -22.81
N VAL A 144 12.78 11.61 -23.93
CA VAL A 144 11.90 10.90 -24.89
C VAL A 144 11.44 9.55 -24.36
N SER A 145 12.25 8.89 -23.54
CA SER A 145 11.97 7.54 -23.05
C SER A 145 10.70 7.39 -22.19
N ARG A 146 10.12 8.50 -21.70
CA ARG A 146 8.90 8.60 -20.88
C ARG A 146 8.55 7.32 -20.10
N THR A 147 9.11 7.20 -18.90
CA THR A 147 8.91 6.04 -18.02
C THR A 147 8.21 6.42 -16.72
N SER A 148 7.43 5.49 -16.16
CA SER A 148 6.85 5.62 -14.81
C SER A 148 7.91 5.60 -13.69
N LEU A 149 9.16 5.26 -14.02
CA LEU A 149 10.28 5.39 -13.08
C LEU A 149 10.69 6.86 -12.88
N LEU A 150 10.51 7.72 -13.86
CA LEU A 150 10.86 9.14 -13.75
C LEU A 150 9.64 9.92 -13.29
N PHE A 151 9.88 11.04 -12.62
CA PHE A 151 8.83 11.84 -11.99
C PHE A 151 8.53 13.09 -12.80
N GLU A 152 7.34 13.68 -12.62
CA GLU A 152 6.99 14.94 -13.29
C GLU A 152 8.02 16.04 -13.05
N LYS A 153 8.57 16.15 -11.84
CA LYS A 153 9.65 17.08 -11.53
C LYS A 153 10.87 16.90 -12.45
N PHE A 154 11.22 15.67 -12.84
CA PHE A 154 12.28 15.46 -13.82
C PHE A 154 11.91 16.11 -15.17
N TYR A 155 10.69 15.90 -15.66
CA TYR A 155 10.21 16.50 -16.90
C TYR A 155 10.08 18.02 -16.80
N GLU A 156 9.76 18.59 -15.63
CA GLU A 156 9.81 20.03 -15.38
C GLU A 156 11.24 20.58 -15.49
N LEU A 157 12.24 19.82 -15.01
CA LEU A 157 13.65 20.21 -15.08
C LEU A 157 14.17 20.21 -16.52
N VAL A 158 13.90 19.16 -17.30
CA VAL A 158 14.38 19.04 -18.68
C VAL A 158 13.47 19.71 -19.71
N GLY A 159 12.25 20.06 -19.31
CA GLY A 159 11.19 20.55 -20.20
C GLY A 159 10.35 19.41 -20.76
N THR A 160 9.04 19.63 -20.95
CA THR A 160 8.08 18.60 -21.39
C THR A 160 8.50 17.94 -22.71
N ASN A 161 9.19 18.70 -23.56
CA ASN A 161 9.70 18.29 -24.86
C ASN A 161 11.24 18.42 -24.95
N GLY A 162 11.94 18.50 -23.81
CA GLY A 162 13.39 18.66 -23.77
C GLY A 162 13.89 20.08 -24.05
N GLU A 163 13.03 21.09 -24.02
CA GLU A 163 13.39 22.47 -24.37
C GLU A 163 14.43 23.11 -23.43
N LYS A 164 14.63 22.56 -22.22
CA LYS A 164 15.65 23.02 -21.25
C LYS A 164 16.95 22.21 -21.32
N ILE A 165 17.06 21.22 -22.21
CA ILE A 165 18.26 20.36 -22.29
C ILE A 165 19.51 21.17 -22.61
N ALA A 166 19.45 22.09 -23.58
CA ALA A 166 20.62 22.87 -23.98
C ALA A 166 21.16 23.76 -22.84
N SER A 167 20.27 24.41 -22.08
CA SER A 167 20.67 25.23 -20.93
C SER A 167 21.22 24.39 -19.78
N LEU A 168 20.62 23.22 -19.51
CA LEU A 168 21.15 22.25 -18.54
C LEU A 168 22.54 21.73 -18.95
N THR A 169 22.74 21.33 -20.21
CA THR A 169 24.06 20.90 -20.70
C THR A 169 25.09 22.01 -20.53
N ASN A 170 24.75 23.25 -20.90
CA ASN A 170 25.65 24.40 -20.73
C ASN A 170 26.03 24.59 -19.26
N LEU A 171 25.07 24.51 -18.34
CA LEU A 171 25.32 24.60 -16.90
C LEU A 171 26.32 23.53 -16.43
N VAL A 172 26.14 22.27 -16.85
CA VAL A 172 27.03 21.17 -16.48
C VAL A 172 28.42 21.36 -17.07
N VAL A 173 28.52 21.74 -18.35
CA VAL A 173 29.80 21.97 -19.03
C VAL A 173 30.57 23.14 -18.41
N GLU A 174 29.91 24.24 -18.08
CA GLU A 174 30.55 25.34 -17.36
C GLU A 174 31.00 24.90 -15.96
N GLY A 175 30.24 24.05 -15.29
CA GLY A 175 30.67 23.46 -14.01
C GLY A 175 31.89 22.54 -14.13
N ILE A 176 31.99 21.77 -15.21
CA ILE A 176 33.17 20.95 -15.53
C ILE A 176 34.39 21.85 -15.79
N LYS A 177 34.23 22.93 -16.57
CA LYS A 177 35.31 23.92 -16.82
C LYS A 177 35.79 24.56 -15.52
N LYS A 178 34.87 24.95 -14.63
CA LYS A 178 35.21 25.49 -13.30
C LYS A 178 36.01 24.51 -12.44
N ALA A 179 35.79 23.20 -12.63
CA ALA A 179 36.54 22.12 -11.98
C ALA A 179 37.88 21.79 -12.68
N SER A 180 38.22 22.47 -13.78
CA SER A 180 39.41 22.24 -14.62
C SER A 180 39.47 20.86 -15.28
N LEU A 181 38.33 20.21 -15.53
CA LEU A 181 38.26 18.86 -16.11
C LEU A 181 37.72 18.81 -17.53
N PHE A 182 37.45 19.95 -18.16
CA PHE A 182 36.83 19.97 -19.49
C PHE A 182 37.68 19.29 -20.56
N ASP A 183 38.98 19.59 -20.60
CA ASP A 183 39.86 19.00 -21.62
C ASP A 183 40.07 17.50 -21.36
N VAL A 184 40.25 17.11 -20.09
CA VAL A 184 40.39 15.69 -19.68
C VAL A 184 39.18 14.87 -20.10
N LEU A 185 37.96 15.34 -19.83
CA LEU A 185 36.74 14.63 -20.21
C LEU A 185 36.50 14.60 -21.73
N ASN A 186 37.20 15.42 -22.51
CA ASN A 186 37.17 15.35 -23.96
C ASN A 186 38.26 14.44 -24.55
N THR A 187 39.22 13.98 -23.76
CA THR A 187 40.16 12.91 -24.15
C THR A 187 39.42 11.56 -24.20
N PRO A 188 39.61 10.71 -25.23
CA PRO A 188 38.87 9.44 -25.31
C PRO A 188 39.18 8.46 -24.19
N ASP A 189 40.45 8.41 -23.76
CA ASP A 189 41.00 7.35 -22.92
C ASP A 189 41.59 7.91 -21.60
N PHE A 190 40.98 8.96 -21.04
CA PHE A 190 41.40 9.50 -19.74
C PHE A 190 41.32 8.45 -18.62
N THR A 191 42.08 8.64 -17.57
CA THR A 191 42.17 7.73 -16.42
C THR A 191 41.68 8.41 -15.14
N VAL A 192 41.46 7.63 -14.08
CA VAL A 192 41.22 8.16 -12.73
C VAL A 192 42.37 9.08 -12.31
N LYS A 193 43.61 8.76 -12.69
CA LYS A 193 44.78 9.58 -12.41
C LYS A 193 44.68 10.94 -13.09
N ASP A 194 44.30 10.99 -14.37
CA ASP A 194 44.14 12.24 -15.11
C ASP A 194 43.08 13.15 -14.45
N LEU A 195 41.99 12.56 -13.94
CA LEU A 195 40.96 13.31 -13.21
C LEU A 195 41.49 13.88 -11.90
N VAL A 196 42.26 13.10 -11.14
CA VAL A 196 42.84 13.56 -9.86
C VAL A 196 43.89 14.64 -10.10
N ASP A 197 44.80 14.43 -11.05
CA ASP A 197 45.92 15.34 -11.31
C ASP A 197 45.48 16.70 -11.88
N ASN A 198 44.40 16.73 -12.66
CA ASN A 198 43.94 17.94 -13.34
C ASN A 198 42.74 18.62 -12.65
N SER A 199 42.16 18.00 -11.62
CA SER A 199 41.07 18.66 -10.88
C SER A 199 41.58 19.92 -10.21
N ARG A 200 40.83 21.01 -10.30
CA ARG A 200 41.11 22.26 -9.57
C ARG A 200 41.21 22.04 -8.05
N TYR A 201 40.47 21.07 -7.53
CA TYR A 201 40.45 20.70 -6.13
C TYR A 201 40.75 19.20 -5.98
N PRO A 202 42.04 18.80 -6.08
CA PRO A 202 42.44 17.40 -5.97
C PRO A 202 42.28 16.86 -4.53
N ASP A 203 42.23 17.77 -3.55
CA ASP A 203 41.79 17.52 -2.18
C ASP A 203 40.59 18.43 -1.87
N ALA A 204 39.39 17.85 -1.95
CA ALA A 204 38.13 18.53 -1.67
C ALA A 204 38.09 19.23 -0.30
N SER A 205 38.85 18.77 0.70
CA SER A 205 38.88 19.41 2.03
C SER A 205 39.56 20.78 2.04
N LYS A 206 40.29 21.13 0.97
CA LYS A 206 40.95 22.44 0.79
C LYS A 206 40.17 23.40 -0.12
N ALA A 207 39.03 23.00 -0.65
CA ALA A 207 38.21 23.89 -1.46
C ALA A 207 37.61 25.03 -0.60
N PRO A 208 37.18 26.16 -1.20
CA PRO A 208 36.36 27.13 -0.50
C PRO A 208 35.01 26.53 -0.05
N THR A 209 34.49 26.98 1.09
CA THR A 209 33.21 26.50 1.66
C THR A 209 31.98 26.85 0.81
N THR A 210 32.14 27.79 -0.12
CA THR A 210 31.12 28.20 -1.10
C THR A 210 31.03 27.26 -2.31
N ILE A 211 31.96 26.30 -2.45
CA ILE A 211 31.95 25.36 -3.56
C ILE A 211 30.92 24.27 -3.31
N ALA A 212 29.96 24.17 -4.23
CA ALA A 212 28.96 23.12 -4.32
C ALA A 212 29.07 22.40 -5.68
N GLY A 213 28.41 21.24 -5.79
CA GLY A 213 28.30 20.52 -7.06
C GLY A 213 28.53 19.02 -6.92
N ILE A 214 29.09 18.43 -7.98
CA ILE A 214 29.36 17.01 -8.09
C ILE A 214 30.84 16.75 -7.83
N TYR A 215 31.12 15.70 -7.07
CA TYR A 215 32.45 15.20 -6.80
C TYR A 215 32.55 13.73 -7.19
N PHE A 216 33.78 13.26 -7.35
CA PHE A 216 34.08 11.84 -7.39
C PHE A 216 34.96 11.44 -6.22
N ARG A 217 34.94 10.14 -5.87
CA ARG A 217 35.92 9.54 -4.97
C ARG A 217 36.61 8.38 -5.67
N ALA A 218 37.93 8.44 -5.72
CA ALA A 218 38.78 7.32 -6.09
C ALA A 218 39.23 6.62 -4.80
N ILE A 219 38.81 5.38 -4.62
CA ILE A 219 38.98 4.63 -3.38
C ILE A 219 39.85 3.42 -3.70
N LYS A 220 41.02 3.31 -3.08
CA LYS A 220 41.87 2.11 -3.16
C LYS A 220 41.67 1.30 -1.89
N ASP A 221 41.09 0.11 -2.01
CA ASP A 221 40.72 -0.72 -0.87
C ASP A 221 41.91 -1.47 -0.25
N ALA A 222 41.65 -2.29 0.77
CA ALA A 222 42.67 -3.09 1.43
C ALA A 222 43.36 -4.11 0.51
N ASN A 223 42.69 -4.55 -0.57
CA ASN A 223 43.20 -5.49 -1.56
C ASN A 223 43.92 -4.79 -2.73
N ASP A 224 44.10 -3.48 -2.65
CA ASP A 224 44.66 -2.66 -3.73
C ASP A 224 43.75 -2.55 -4.96
N GLU A 225 42.47 -2.87 -4.84
CA GLU A 225 41.48 -2.65 -5.90
C GLU A 225 41.03 -1.19 -5.88
N ASP A 226 40.94 -0.58 -7.06
CA ASP A 226 40.50 0.80 -7.25
C ASP A 226 39.00 0.86 -7.53
N HIS A 227 38.26 1.64 -6.75
CA HIS A 227 36.81 1.80 -6.84
C HIS A 227 36.45 3.25 -7.13
N PHE A 228 35.34 3.48 -7.84
CA PHE A 228 34.92 4.82 -8.24
C PHE A 228 33.50 5.14 -7.76
N TYR A 229 33.35 6.29 -7.10
CA TYR A 229 32.08 6.81 -6.59
C TYR A 229 31.81 8.20 -7.15
N ILE A 230 30.55 8.50 -7.48
CA ILE A 230 30.06 9.85 -7.76
C ILE A 230 29.10 10.27 -6.64
N GLY A 231 29.20 11.52 -6.20
CA GLY A 231 28.28 12.11 -5.21
C GLY A 231 28.04 13.60 -5.45
N HIS A 232 27.01 14.16 -4.82
CA HIS A 232 26.78 15.62 -4.81
C HIS A 232 26.86 16.23 -3.40
N THR A 233 27.09 17.54 -3.33
CA THR A 233 27.12 18.29 -2.07
C THR A 233 26.78 19.78 -2.28
N ASN A 234 26.30 20.44 -1.22
CA ASN A 234 26.16 21.90 -1.15
C ASN A 234 27.38 22.60 -0.56
N ASN A 235 28.33 21.84 0.00
CA ASN A 235 29.59 22.32 0.56
C ASN A 235 30.63 21.20 0.44
N LEU A 236 31.55 21.37 -0.49
CA LEU A 236 32.53 20.35 -0.85
C LEU A 236 33.54 20.06 0.29
N PRO A 237 34.13 21.07 0.97
CA PRO A 237 34.99 20.85 2.13
C PRO A 237 34.31 20.15 3.30
N SER A 238 33.11 20.60 3.68
CA SER A 238 32.36 20.01 4.78
C SER A 238 32.00 18.56 4.50
N ARG A 239 31.66 18.22 3.25
CA ARG A 239 31.40 16.83 2.86
C ARG A 239 32.66 15.96 2.94
N ALA A 240 33.81 16.46 2.48
CA ALA A 240 35.07 15.74 2.59
C ALA A 240 35.46 15.49 4.05
N GLN A 241 35.25 16.47 4.94
CA GLN A 241 35.49 16.33 6.37
C GLN A 241 34.48 15.36 7.04
N GLY A 242 33.22 15.40 6.61
CA GLY A 242 32.19 14.46 7.02
C GLY A 242 32.60 13.01 6.75
N TYR A 243 33.11 12.73 5.54
CA TYR A 243 33.62 11.40 5.22
C TYR A 243 34.77 10.94 6.12
N LYS A 244 35.74 11.82 6.44
CA LYS A 244 36.83 11.50 7.38
C LYS A 244 36.33 11.17 8.78
N THR A 245 35.25 11.83 9.20
CA THR A 245 34.63 11.60 10.51
C THR A 245 33.85 10.29 10.51
N ASP A 246 33.09 10.04 9.44
CA ASP A 246 32.24 8.86 9.32
C ASP A 246 33.02 7.55 9.13
N THR A 247 34.22 7.60 8.53
CA THR A 247 35.10 6.42 8.44
C THR A 247 35.52 5.89 9.82
N ASN A 248 35.45 6.71 10.87
CA ASN A 248 35.73 6.30 12.25
C ASN A 248 34.52 5.63 12.92
N ASN A 249 33.32 5.72 12.32
CA ASN A 249 32.11 5.09 12.84
C ASN A 249 31.22 4.56 11.69
N PRO A 250 31.61 3.42 11.08
CA PRO A 250 30.95 2.91 9.87
C PRO A 250 29.60 2.23 10.15
N LYS A 251 29.27 1.92 11.41
CA LYS A 251 28.10 1.09 11.75
C LYS A 251 26.81 1.68 11.15
N GLY A 252 26.21 0.93 10.23
CA GLY A 252 24.91 1.23 9.61
C GLY A 252 24.92 2.17 8.40
N LYS A 253 26.08 2.57 7.87
CA LYS A 253 26.17 3.61 6.81
C LYS A 253 26.30 3.08 5.37
N GLY A 254 26.20 1.77 5.16
CA GLY A 254 26.16 1.14 3.85
C GLY A 254 27.54 0.85 3.22
N TYR A 255 27.53 0.13 2.10
CA TYR A 255 28.74 -0.46 1.50
C TYR A 255 29.86 0.53 1.20
N HIS A 256 29.56 1.69 0.63
CA HIS A 256 30.60 2.66 0.25
C HIS A 256 31.31 3.26 1.48
N MET A 257 30.62 3.33 2.62
CA MET A 257 31.20 3.78 3.89
C MET A 257 32.05 2.69 4.54
N ASP A 258 31.59 1.45 4.49
CA ASP A 258 32.39 0.29 4.92
C ASP A 258 33.68 0.16 4.08
N LEU A 259 33.57 0.37 2.77
CA LEU A 259 34.70 0.37 1.85
C LEU A 259 35.66 1.53 2.18
N SER A 260 35.13 2.73 2.41
CA SER A 260 35.92 3.90 2.78
C SER A 260 36.67 3.70 4.09
N ALA A 261 36.04 3.11 5.10
CA ALA A 261 36.65 2.87 6.40
C ALA A 261 37.83 1.88 6.33
N LYS A 262 37.85 1.02 5.31
CA LYS A 262 38.90 0.01 5.07
C LYS A 262 39.88 0.40 3.96
N ALA A 263 39.71 1.57 3.37
CA ALA A 263 40.51 1.98 2.22
C ALA A 263 41.93 2.36 2.63
N LYS A 264 42.92 1.93 1.84
CA LYS A 264 44.32 2.36 1.97
C LYS A 264 44.49 3.83 1.57
N LYS A 265 43.76 4.24 0.53
CA LYS A 265 43.83 5.59 -0.02
C LYS A 265 42.47 6.03 -0.53
N ILE A 266 42.13 7.29 -0.29
CA ILE A 266 40.93 7.93 -0.81
C ILE A 266 41.33 9.29 -1.35
N ALA A 267 41.00 9.57 -2.61
CA ALA A 267 40.99 10.92 -3.16
C ALA A 267 39.55 11.34 -3.39
N MET A 268 39.19 12.55 -2.99
CA MET A 268 37.89 13.16 -3.27
C MET A 268 38.14 14.48 -3.98
N CYS A 269 37.63 14.60 -5.21
CA CYS A 269 37.92 15.75 -6.08
C CYS A 269 36.64 16.32 -6.68
N ALA A 270 36.64 17.62 -6.98
CA ALA A 270 35.52 18.24 -7.68
C ALA A 270 35.45 17.73 -9.13
N LEU A 271 34.26 17.30 -9.58
CA LEU A 271 33.98 16.86 -10.95
C LEU A 271 33.27 17.96 -11.76
N CYS A 272 32.30 18.62 -11.12
CA CYS A 272 31.49 19.68 -11.72
C CYS A 272 31.07 20.67 -10.64
N ILE A 273 31.51 21.92 -10.73
CA ILE A 273 31.19 22.97 -9.74
C ILE A 273 29.92 23.70 -10.15
N LEU A 274 28.89 23.61 -9.32
CA LEU A 274 27.59 24.23 -9.56
C LEU A 274 27.39 25.43 -8.63
N PRO A 275 26.51 26.39 -9.00
CA PRO A 275 26.08 27.43 -8.07
C PRO A 275 25.55 26.83 -6.76
N GLN A 276 25.85 27.46 -5.62
CA GLN A 276 25.46 26.93 -4.31
C GLN A 276 23.93 26.90 -4.11
N ASP A 277 23.26 27.88 -4.71
CA ASP A 277 21.82 28.13 -4.74
C ASP A 277 21.09 27.38 -5.86
N VAL A 278 21.78 26.55 -6.65
CA VAL A 278 21.14 25.74 -7.69
C VAL A 278 20.07 24.83 -7.07
N ASP A 279 18.94 24.67 -7.77
CA ASP A 279 17.88 23.76 -7.35
C ASP A 279 18.44 22.36 -7.03
N THR A 280 18.01 21.79 -5.91
CA THR A 280 18.52 20.48 -5.45
C THR A 280 18.18 19.37 -6.44
N GLY A 281 17.04 19.46 -7.15
CA GLY A 281 16.69 18.53 -8.22
C GLY A 281 17.68 18.57 -9.39
N ILE A 282 18.21 19.75 -9.73
CA ILE A 282 19.29 19.87 -10.71
C ILE A 282 20.55 19.14 -10.21
N ARG A 283 20.94 19.28 -8.93
CA ARG A 283 22.09 18.54 -8.37
C ARG A 283 21.94 17.03 -8.52
N TYR A 284 20.79 16.48 -8.15
CA TYR A 284 20.50 15.05 -8.31
C TYR A 284 20.54 14.62 -9.79
N LEU A 285 19.98 15.42 -10.69
CA LEU A 285 20.04 15.14 -12.12
C LEU A 285 21.49 15.12 -12.63
N VAL A 286 22.29 16.13 -12.29
CA VAL A 286 23.69 16.20 -12.74
C VAL A 286 24.53 15.07 -12.14
N GLU A 287 24.31 14.72 -10.88
CA GLU A 287 24.92 13.53 -10.28
C GLU A 287 24.56 12.27 -11.07
N GLN A 288 23.28 12.09 -11.40
CA GLN A 288 22.84 10.93 -12.17
C GLN A 288 23.49 10.83 -13.55
N ILE A 289 23.65 11.97 -14.25
CA ILE A 289 24.36 12.04 -15.52
C ILE A 289 25.76 11.45 -15.34
N PHE A 290 26.50 11.89 -14.31
CA PHE A 290 27.85 11.39 -14.07
C PHE A 290 27.89 9.94 -13.60
N VAL A 291 26.96 9.49 -12.76
CA VAL A 291 26.84 8.07 -12.38
C VAL A 291 26.70 7.19 -13.62
N CYS A 292 25.90 7.61 -14.60
CA CYS A 292 25.70 6.90 -15.86
C CYS A 292 26.91 6.99 -16.80
N LEU A 293 27.45 8.19 -17.04
CA LEU A 293 28.59 8.38 -17.94
C LEU A 293 29.86 7.68 -17.43
N PHE A 294 30.05 7.62 -16.11
CA PHE A 294 31.17 6.93 -15.49
C PHE A 294 30.89 5.47 -15.14
N GLU A 295 29.65 5.01 -15.31
CA GLU A 295 29.22 3.63 -15.02
C GLU A 295 29.48 3.22 -13.56
N THR A 296 29.23 4.13 -12.61
CA THR A 296 29.59 3.90 -11.21
C THR A 296 28.56 3.11 -10.42
N TYR A 297 27.51 2.58 -11.05
CA TYR A 297 26.63 1.63 -10.38
C TYR A 297 27.39 0.37 -9.98
N ARG A 298 27.07 -0.17 -8.80
CA ARG A 298 27.72 -1.38 -8.31
C ARG A 298 27.37 -2.58 -9.19
N PRO A 299 28.34 -3.41 -9.65
CA PRO A 299 28.06 -4.53 -10.54
C PRO A 299 27.05 -5.56 -10.01
N THR A 300 26.96 -5.71 -8.69
CA THR A 300 25.99 -6.61 -8.04
C THR A 300 24.53 -6.21 -8.28
N LEU A 301 24.28 -4.93 -8.61
CA LEU A 301 22.96 -4.44 -8.99
C LEU A 301 22.51 -4.92 -10.37
N PHE A 302 23.31 -5.68 -11.12
CA PHE A 302 22.90 -6.19 -12.44
C PHE A 302 22.74 -7.71 -12.47
N ARG A 303 23.04 -8.41 -11.35
CA ARG A 303 23.04 -9.87 -11.27
C ARG A 303 21.76 -10.42 -10.62
N ILE A 304 20.58 -10.15 -11.19
CA ILE A 304 19.33 -10.85 -10.80
C ILE A 304 19.23 -12.18 -11.53
N SER A 305 19.75 -13.23 -10.93
CA SER A 305 19.46 -14.61 -11.33
C SER A 305 19.34 -15.51 -10.10
N ALA A 306 18.68 -16.65 -10.27
CA ALA A 306 18.46 -17.62 -9.19
C ALA A 306 19.79 -18.07 -8.57
N GLY A 307 19.91 -17.99 -7.24
CA GLY A 307 21.13 -18.33 -6.50
C GLY A 307 22.09 -17.16 -6.22
N TYR A 308 21.82 -15.96 -6.75
CA TYR A 308 22.65 -14.77 -6.51
C TYR A 308 22.13 -13.89 -5.36
N ILE A 309 23.06 -13.12 -4.78
CA ILE A 309 22.86 -12.21 -3.64
C ILE A 309 21.60 -11.35 -3.79
N SER A 310 21.26 -10.92 -5.02
CA SER A 310 20.10 -10.06 -5.28
C SER A 310 18.76 -10.69 -4.90
N ALA A 311 18.56 -12.01 -5.02
CA ALA A 311 17.30 -12.64 -4.66
C ALA A 311 17.11 -12.63 -3.14
N ARG A 312 18.16 -12.94 -2.39
CA ARG A 312 18.17 -12.81 -0.93
C ARG A 312 17.98 -11.36 -0.50
N LEU A 313 18.67 -10.42 -1.16
CA LEU A 313 18.53 -8.99 -0.88
C LEU A 313 17.09 -8.49 -1.10
N LEU A 314 16.39 -8.98 -2.13
CA LEU A 314 15.00 -8.62 -2.39
C LEU A 314 14.04 -9.30 -1.40
N ALA A 315 14.40 -10.47 -0.86
CA ALA A 315 13.65 -11.10 0.22
C ALA A 315 13.82 -10.34 1.55
N ASP A 316 15.05 -9.91 1.85
CA ASP A 316 15.39 -9.16 3.07
C ASP A 316 14.88 -7.71 3.02
N ASP A 317 14.89 -7.10 1.83
CA ASP A 317 14.52 -5.70 1.58
C ASP A 317 13.88 -5.54 0.19
N PRO A 318 12.57 -5.82 0.06
CA PRO A 318 11.84 -5.68 -1.20
C PRO A 318 11.89 -4.25 -1.77
N GLY A 319 12.16 -3.24 -0.93
CA GLY A 319 12.38 -1.85 -1.35
C GLY A 319 13.49 -1.70 -2.37
N ARG A 320 14.49 -2.59 -2.36
CA ARG A 320 15.62 -2.58 -3.28
C ARG A 320 15.26 -2.87 -4.73
N ILE A 321 14.08 -3.44 -5.01
CA ILE A 321 13.68 -3.71 -6.39
C ILE A 321 13.64 -2.44 -7.23
N VAL A 322 13.25 -1.33 -6.61
CA VAL A 322 13.18 -0.03 -7.25
C VAL A 322 14.57 0.46 -7.61
N GLN A 323 15.51 0.34 -6.68
CA GLN A 323 16.90 0.77 -6.86
C GLN A 323 17.54 -0.01 -8.02
N PHE A 324 17.29 -1.32 -8.07
CA PHE A 324 17.71 -2.18 -9.17
C PHE A 324 17.12 -1.68 -10.51
N GLN A 325 15.82 -1.41 -10.55
CA GLN A 325 15.17 -0.98 -11.78
C GLN A 325 15.70 0.37 -12.29
N TYR A 326 15.95 1.34 -11.41
CA TYR A 326 16.62 2.58 -11.81
C TYR A 326 18.01 2.31 -12.38
N ALA A 327 18.83 1.50 -11.71
CA ALA A 327 20.18 1.22 -12.18
C ALA A 327 20.15 0.57 -13.57
N VAL A 328 19.36 -0.48 -13.76
CA VAL A 328 19.23 -1.15 -15.08
C VAL A 328 18.69 -0.20 -16.15
N TYR A 329 17.60 0.50 -15.85
CA TYR A 329 16.97 1.40 -16.80
C TYR A 329 17.93 2.52 -17.22
N LEU A 330 18.57 3.19 -16.26
CA LEU A 330 19.44 4.33 -16.51
C LEU A 330 20.77 3.92 -17.13
N THR A 331 21.31 2.75 -16.81
CA THR A 331 22.45 2.17 -17.53
C THR A 331 22.08 1.92 -19.00
N ARG A 332 20.89 1.38 -19.27
CA ARG A 332 20.45 1.17 -20.65
C ARG A 332 20.26 2.47 -21.43
N ILE A 333 19.72 3.52 -20.78
CA ILE A 333 19.66 4.87 -21.36
C ILE A 333 21.09 5.40 -21.64
N ALA A 334 22.03 5.17 -20.73
CA ALA A 334 23.42 5.57 -20.89
C ALA A 334 24.08 4.85 -22.07
N GLU A 335 23.86 3.55 -22.25
CA GLU A 335 24.38 2.77 -23.39
C GLU A 335 23.85 3.30 -24.73
N ILE A 336 22.55 3.59 -24.81
CA ILE A 336 21.93 4.17 -26.00
C ILE A 336 22.55 5.55 -26.30
N ALA A 337 22.71 6.39 -25.28
CA ALA A 337 23.31 7.70 -25.43
C ALA A 337 24.81 7.65 -25.76
N ALA A 338 25.53 6.67 -25.24
CA ALA A 338 26.94 6.41 -25.51
C ALA A 338 27.15 6.03 -26.98
N ALA A 339 26.30 5.16 -27.52
CA ALA A 339 26.34 4.76 -28.93
C ALA A 339 26.16 5.94 -29.89
N ASP A 340 25.27 6.88 -29.59
CA ASP A 340 25.02 8.07 -30.42
C ASP A 340 26.07 9.17 -30.23
N SER A 341 26.49 9.44 -28.99
CA SER A 341 27.47 10.49 -28.69
C SER A 341 28.94 10.11 -28.94
N GLY A 342 29.23 8.81 -29.08
CA GLY A 342 30.59 8.28 -29.14
C GLY A 342 31.31 8.28 -27.79
N TRP A 343 30.59 8.46 -26.67
CA TRP A 343 31.14 8.33 -25.32
C TRP A 343 31.40 6.87 -24.99
N LYS A 344 32.66 6.51 -24.74
CA LYS A 344 33.02 5.20 -24.19
C LYS A 344 32.99 5.35 -22.68
N GLY A 345 32.07 4.67 -21.99
CA GLY A 345 31.91 4.71 -20.53
C GLY A 345 33.22 4.57 -19.75
N ALA A 346 33.23 4.86 -18.45
CA ALA A 346 34.49 4.93 -17.69
C ALA A 346 34.86 3.62 -17.00
N VAL A 347 34.11 3.18 -15.98
CA VAL A 347 34.50 2.03 -15.15
C VAL A 347 34.64 0.73 -15.95
N THR A 348 33.81 0.49 -16.97
CA THR A 348 33.93 -0.72 -17.79
C THR A 348 35.03 -0.62 -18.86
N ARG A 349 35.59 0.57 -19.10
CA ARG A 349 36.62 0.80 -20.11
C ARG A 349 37.99 0.32 -19.63
N PRO A 350 38.67 -0.54 -20.39
CA PRO A 350 40.06 -0.91 -20.11
C PRO A 350 40.96 0.33 -19.99
N GLY A 351 41.78 0.38 -18.94
CA GLY A 351 42.72 1.49 -18.72
C GLY A 351 42.17 2.69 -17.94
N PHE A 352 40.86 2.75 -17.64
CA PHE A 352 40.34 3.85 -16.82
C PHE A 352 40.96 3.91 -15.42
N GLY A 353 41.30 2.75 -14.83
CA GLY A 353 41.99 2.66 -13.54
C GLY A 353 41.07 2.49 -12.33
N ALA A 354 39.80 2.16 -12.53
CA ALA A 354 38.91 1.64 -11.49
C ALA A 354 38.36 0.27 -11.93
N THR A 355 38.28 -0.69 -11.01
CA THR A 355 37.75 -2.04 -11.25
C THR A 355 36.25 -2.11 -11.13
N GLN A 356 35.63 -1.26 -10.29
CA GLN A 356 34.18 -1.21 -10.13
C GLN A 356 33.63 0.13 -9.62
N GLY A 357 32.35 0.35 -9.93
CA GLY A 357 31.54 1.42 -9.37
C GLY A 357 30.99 1.07 -7.98
N VAL A 358 30.68 2.09 -7.18
CA VAL A 358 30.15 1.90 -5.81
C VAL A 358 28.82 2.63 -5.53
N ASN A 359 28.25 3.35 -6.50
CA ASN A 359 26.91 3.92 -6.37
C ASN A 359 25.87 2.79 -6.28
N TRP A 360 25.08 2.82 -5.20
CA TRP A 360 24.03 1.85 -4.95
C TRP A 360 22.65 2.40 -5.29
N LEU A 361 22.41 3.67 -4.97
CA LEU A 361 21.17 4.38 -5.23
C LEU A 361 21.31 5.27 -6.44
N SER A 362 20.22 5.41 -7.20
CA SER A 362 20.09 6.43 -8.23
C SER A 362 19.86 7.79 -7.56
N PRO A 363 20.65 8.83 -7.89
CA PRO A 363 20.35 10.19 -7.46
C PRO A 363 18.94 10.67 -7.85
N LEU A 364 18.38 10.21 -8.97
CA LEU A 364 16.99 10.53 -9.35
C LEU A 364 15.95 9.82 -8.46
N TYR A 365 16.28 8.67 -7.89
CA TYR A 365 15.47 8.05 -6.85
C TYR A 365 15.54 8.89 -5.56
N GLU A 366 16.74 9.31 -5.14
CA GLU A 366 16.93 10.16 -3.95
C GLU A 366 16.26 11.53 -4.07
N MET A 367 16.24 12.12 -5.27
CA MET A 367 15.52 13.36 -5.55
C MET A 367 14.06 13.31 -5.09
N THR A 368 13.46 12.12 -5.09
CA THR A 368 12.09 11.93 -4.64
C THR A 368 11.96 11.59 -3.19
N THR A 369 12.83 10.72 -2.67
CA THR A 369 12.77 10.34 -1.26
C THR A 369 13.26 11.45 -0.33
N GLY A 370 14.23 12.26 -0.77
CA GLY A 370 14.89 13.31 0.02
C GLY A 370 14.06 14.58 0.21
N GLN A 371 12.96 14.75 -0.53
CA GLN A 371 12.02 15.87 -0.36
C GLN A 371 10.76 15.49 0.42
N THR A 372 10.83 14.51 1.32
CA THR A 372 9.72 13.94 2.14
C THR A 372 8.82 12.90 1.45
N HIS A 373 9.06 12.62 0.17
CA HIS A 373 8.21 11.73 -0.63
C HIS A 373 8.88 10.40 -0.92
N GLU A 374 8.97 9.54 0.09
CA GLU A 374 8.92 8.13 -0.24
C GLU A 374 7.54 7.91 -0.88
N ARG A 375 7.44 7.90 -2.22
CA ARG A 375 6.29 7.24 -2.87
C ARG A 375 6.45 5.78 -2.49
N VAL A 376 5.81 5.47 -1.37
CA VAL A 376 5.95 4.24 -0.64
C VAL A 376 5.80 3.10 -1.64
N LEU A 377 6.82 2.24 -1.72
CA LEU A 377 6.72 1.04 -2.53
C LEU A 377 5.72 0.11 -1.85
N PHE A 378 4.61 -0.17 -2.50
CA PHE A 378 3.69 -1.22 -2.10
C PHE A 378 3.91 -2.46 -2.93
N ILE A 379 3.92 -3.59 -2.25
CA ILE A 379 3.83 -4.90 -2.83
C ILE A 379 2.36 -5.29 -2.83
N ARG A 380 1.78 -5.38 -4.02
CA ARG A 380 0.42 -5.86 -4.21
C ARG A 380 0.39 -7.37 -4.33
N SER A 381 -0.37 -8.03 -3.49
CA SER A 381 -0.79 -9.43 -3.65
C SER A 381 -2.31 -9.49 -3.65
N ASP A 382 -2.91 -10.26 -4.54
CA ASP A 382 -4.34 -10.53 -4.49
C ASP A 382 -4.57 -11.75 -3.59
N GLY A 383 -5.60 -11.71 -2.75
CA GLY A 383 -5.91 -12.77 -1.78
C GLY A 383 -7.37 -12.74 -1.37
N THR A 384 -7.69 -13.29 -0.21
CA THR A 384 -9.05 -13.27 0.36
C THR A 384 -9.03 -12.81 1.82
N VAL A 385 -10.15 -12.25 2.26
CA VAL A 385 -10.46 -11.97 3.67
C VAL A 385 -11.74 -12.70 4.04
N GLN A 386 -11.78 -13.30 5.23
CA GLN A 386 -13.00 -13.97 5.71
C GLN A 386 -13.93 -12.97 6.36
N ASP A 387 -15.19 -12.96 5.94
CA ASP A 387 -16.24 -12.22 6.64
C ASP A 387 -16.51 -12.87 8.01
N PRO A 388 -16.45 -12.13 9.13
CA PRO A 388 -16.61 -12.72 10.45
C PRO A 388 -18.02 -13.27 10.68
N THR A 389 -19.04 -12.74 9.97
CA THR A 389 -20.45 -13.09 10.13
C THR A 389 -20.84 -14.22 9.21
N SER A 390 -20.68 -14.06 7.89
CA SER A 390 -21.08 -15.06 6.90
C SER A 390 -20.06 -16.19 6.73
N LYS A 391 -18.84 -16.02 7.27
CA LYS A 391 -17.68 -16.91 7.05
C LYS A 391 -17.24 -17.02 5.58
N GLU A 392 -17.82 -16.22 4.68
CA GLU A 392 -17.50 -16.18 3.27
C GLU A 392 -16.08 -15.65 3.03
N LEU A 393 -15.39 -16.19 2.03
CA LEU A 393 -14.08 -15.70 1.59
C LEU A 393 -14.26 -14.64 0.51
N ILE A 394 -13.88 -13.40 0.83
CA ILE A 394 -14.08 -12.24 -0.02
C ILE A 394 -12.77 -11.88 -0.73
N PRO A 395 -12.76 -11.77 -2.07
CA PRO A 395 -11.55 -11.37 -2.81
C PRO A 395 -11.09 -9.94 -2.50
N VAL A 396 -9.80 -9.80 -2.18
CA VAL A 396 -9.16 -8.52 -1.84
C VAL A 396 -7.85 -8.33 -2.60
N ALA A 397 -7.49 -7.06 -2.82
CA ALA A 397 -6.15 -6.65 -3.20
C ALA A 397 -5.43 -6.12 -1.96
N ASN A 398 -4.37 -6.81 -1.54
CA ASN A 398 -3.52 -6.42 -0.43
C ASN A 398 -2.35 -5.61 -0.94
N PHE A 399 -2.16 -4.40 -0.44
CA PHE A 399 -1.04 -3.51 -0.73
C PHE A 399 -0.21 -3.38 0.55
N ARG A 400 0.83 -4.22 0.65
CA ARG A 400 1.74 -4.20 1.79
C ARG A 400 2.91 -3.27 1.53
N ARG A 401 3.21 -2.38 2.47
CA ARG A 401 4.41 -1.54 2.40
C ARG A 401 5.66 -2.41 2.36
N ALA A 402 6.51 -2.21 1.35
CA ALA A 402 7.71 -3.01 1.13
C ALA A 402 8.70 -2.89 2.29
N ASN A 403 8.93 -1.67 2.77
CA ASN A 403 9.82 -1.39 3.89
C ASN A 403 9.03 -1.40 5.19
N ALA A 404 9.54 -2.07 6.22
CA ALA A 404 8.96 -1.94 7.55
C ALA A 404 9.11 -0.50 8.08
N ARG A 405 8.13 -0.03 8.86
CA ARG A 405 8.30 1.12 9.77
C ARG A 405 8.79 0.60 11.11
N SER A 406 9.41 1.48 11.88
CA SER A 406 9.65 1.24 13.30
C SER A 406 8.55 1.93 14.09
N THR A 407 7.96 1.25 15.06
CA THR A 407 7.02 1.90 15.99
C THR A 407 7.71 2.98 16.80
N ASN A 408 6.98 4.06 17.07
CA ASN A 408 7.41 5.14 17.92
C ASN A 408 6.21 5.63 18.74
N TRP A 409 6.05 5.07 19.94
CA TRP A 409 4.95 5.38 20.83
C TRP A 409 5.13 6.76 21.46
N HIS A 410 4.06 7.55 21.42
CA HIS A 410 4.00 8.83 22.11
C HIS A 410 3.00 8.75 23.26
N ALA A 411 3.30 9.43 24.36
CA ALA A 411 2.31 9.66 25.41
C ALA A 411 1.14 10.46 24.81
N ALA A 412 -0.11 10.04 25.06
CA ALA A 412 -1.26 10.83 24.65
C ALA A 412 -1.18 12.23 25.26
N SER A 413 -1.32 13.27 24.43
CA SER A 413 -1.20 14.66 24.85
C SER A 413 -2.35 15.15 25.76
N SER A 414 -3.45 14.39 25.87
CA SER A 414 -4.56 14.69 26.77
C SER A 414 -4.37 14.03 28.13
N ALA A 415 -4.11 14.85 29.15
CA ALA A 415 -3.78 14.49 30.54
C ALA A 415 -4.85 13.70 31.33
N THR A 416 -5.90 13.17 30.70
CA THR A 416 -7.07 12.60 31.40
C THR A 416 -7.09 11.08 31.53
N THR A 417 -6.27 10.34 30.78
CA THR A 417 -6.12 8.87 30.94
C THR A 417 -4.64 8.50 30.90
N SER A 418 -4.07 8.24 32.08
CA SER A 418 -2.63 8.11 32.33
C SER A 418 -1.89 6.98 31.59
N ASN A 419 -2.58 6.13 30.81
CA ASN A 419 -1.98 4.96 30.15
C ASN A 419 -2.23 4.88 28.63
N SER A 420 -2.87 5.87 28.02
CA SER A 420 -3.13 5.85 26.57
C SER A 420 -1.87 6.24 25.80
N GLN A 421 -1.34 5.33 24.96
CA GLN A 421 -0.29 5.66 24.01
C GLN A 421 -0.90 5.83 22.62
N VAL A 422 -0.44 6.84 21.89
CA VAL A 422 -0.86 7.09 20.50
C VAL A 422 0.31 6.75 19.59
N PHE A 423 0.02 5.97 18.56
CA PHE A 423 0.95 5.73 17.47
C PHE A 423 0.42 6.35 16.18
N ILE A 424 1.19 7.26 15.59
CA ILE A 424 0.81 8.02 14.38
C ILE A 424 1.46 7.36 13.16
N ILE A 425 0.61 6.93 12.23
CA ILE A 425 1.01 6.36 10.95
C ILE A 425 0.80 7.44 9.88
N SER A 426 1.87 8.10 9.47
CA SER A 426 1.86 9.07 8.36
C SER A 426 2.37 8.40 7.09
N GLU A 427 1.52 8.27 6.07
CA GLU A 427 1.88 7.50 4.86
C GLU A 427 1.72 8.23 3.54
N ILE A 428 0.80 9.21 3.49
CA ILE A 428 0.46 9.89 2.25
C ILE A 428 0.54 11.38 2.51
N GLY A 429 1.55 12.04 1.96
CA GLY A 429 1.70 13.49 2.06
C GLY A 429 1.89 14.10 0.68
N ASP A 430 1.15 15.17 0.40
CA ASP A 430 1.54 16.15 -0.63
C ASP A 430 2.29 17.28 0.08
N THR A 431 3.50 17.64 -0.37
CA THR A 431 4.25 18.77 0.20
C THR A 431 3.57 20.13 0.02
N LYS A 432 2.63 20.25 -0.93
CA LYS A 432 1.85 21.49 -1.06
C LYS A 432 0.71 21.57 -0.05
N ILE A 433 0.34 20.45 0.58
CA ILE A 433 -0.71 20.37 1.59
C ILE A 433 -0.03 20.20 2.94
N SER A 434 -0.20 21.17 3.83
CA SER A 434 0.42 21.20 5.16
C SER A 434 0.07 20.03 6.09
N ASN A 435 -0.70 19.04 5.64
CA ASN A 435 -1.30 17.98 6.45
C ASN A 435 -1.13 16.61 5.77
N PRO A 436 -0.07 15.84 6.08
CA PRO A 436 0.00 14.45 5.62
C PRO A 436 -1.15 13.64 6.22
N HIS A 437 -1.70 12.70 5.45
CA HIS A 437 -2.68 11.75 5.97
C HIS A 437 -2.03 10.94 7.09
N THR A 438 -2.59 11.10 8.28
CA THR A 438 -2.19 10.44 9.50
C THR A 438 -3.33 9.56 9.96
N THR A 439 -3.06 8.28 10.14
CA THR A 439 -3.95 7.39 10.89
C THR A 439 -3.38 7.30 12.31
N GLU A 440 -4.15 7.77 13.27
CA GLU A 440 -3.83 7.62 14.70
C GLU A 440 -4.47 6.32 15.19
N ALA A 441 -3.67 5.45 15.78
CA ALA A 441 -4.17 4.31 16.54
C ALA A 441 -4.03 4.63 18.03
N ASN A 442 -5.15 4.57 18.77
CA ASN A 442 -5.13 4.56 20.23
C ASN A 442 -4.92 3.12 20.67
N ALA A 443 -3.87 2.87 21.46
CA ALA A 443 -3.59 1.54 21.98
C ALA A 443 -3.13 1.60 23.43
N ALA A 444 -3.44 0.54 24.16
CA ALA A 444 -2.72 0.23 25.38
C ALA A 444 -1.31 -0.27 25.01
N ALA A 445 -0.29 0.21 25.72
CA ALA A 445 1.06 -0.28 25.55
C ALA A 445 1.10 -1.81 25.77
N SER A 446 1.47 -2.57 24.74
CA SER A 446 1.71 -4.01 24.88
C SER A 446 3.16 -4.23 25.28
N SER A 447 3.41 -5.05 26.31
CA SER A 447 4.76 -5.45 26.70
C SER A 447 5.26 -6.66 25.92
N SER A 448 4.36 -7.55 25.46
CA SER A 448 4.68 -8.79 24.75
C SER A 448 4.77 -8.65 23.22
N GLY A 449 4.15 -7.61 22.67
CA GLY A 449 3.97 -7.49 21.23
C GLY A 449 2.82 -8.33 20.69
N THR A 450 1.96 -8.90 21.53
CA THR A 450 0.87 -9.79 21.08
C THR A 450 -0.25 -8.99 20.41
N ASP A 451 -0.70 -7.91 21.05
CA ASP A 451 -1.87 -7.14 20.61
C ASP A 451 -1.50 -5.93 19.74
N TRP A 452 -0.28 -5.42 19.95
CA TRP A 452 0.27 -4.25 19.29
C TRP A 452 1.79 -4.37 19.20
N PRO A 453 2.43 -3.79 18.17
CA PRO A 453 3.89 -3.79 18.10
C PRO A 453 4.52 -2.95 19.23
N ILE A 454 5.50 -3.51 19.95
CA ILE A 454 6.23 -2.83 21.03
C ILE A 454 7.10 -1.70 20.49
N GLN A 455 7.63 -0.81 21.34
CA GLN A 455 8.51 0.31 20.93
C GLN A 455 9.69 -0.16 20.06
N ASN A 456 9.98 0.59 18.99
CA ASN A 456 11.02 0.32 18.01
C ASN A 456 10.91 -1.02 17.26
N GLN A 457 9.76 -1.70 17.36
CA GLN A 457 9.52 -2.95 16.64
C GLN A 457 9.21 -2.66 15.17
N PRO A 458 9.82 -3.40 14.23
CA PRO A 458 9.46 -3.31 12.83
C PRO A 458 8.02 -3.81 12.59
N PHE A 459 7.24 -3.05 11.84
CA PHE A 459 5.91 -3.44 11.39
C PHE A 459 5.67 -2.97 9.94
N HIS A 460 4.74 -3.60 9.26
CA HIS A 460 4.28 -3.22 7.93
C HIS A 460 2.85 -2.71 8.00
N VAL A 461 2.55 -1.68 7.21
CA VAL A 461 1.18 -1.26 6.94
C VAL A 461 0.69 -1.98 5.69
N VAL A 462 -0.52 -2.50 5.77
CA VAL A 462 -1.20 -3.20 4.68
C VAL A 462 -2.56 -2.55 4.46
N TYR A 463 -2.77 -2.06 3.24
CA TYR A 463 -4.09 -1.67 2.77
C TYR A 463 -4.73 -2.85 2.06
N GLU A 464 -5.91 -3.26 2.52
CA GLU A 464 -6.67 -4.37 1.97
C GLU A 464 -7.93 -3.81 1.31
N VAL A 465 -8.08 -3.98 0.00
CA VAL A 465 -9.20 -3.40 -0.74
C VAL A 465 -10.04 -4.49 -1.37
N ARG A 466 -11.33 -4.58 -1.01
CA ARG A 466 -12.27 -5.50 -1.65
C ARG A 466 -12.36 -5.21 -3.15
N LYS A 467 -12.23 -6.27 -3.96
CA LYS A 467 -12.24 -6.16 -5.42
C LYS A 467 -13.64 -5.91 -6.01
N ASP A 468 -14.69 -6.14 -5.23
CA ASP A 468 -16.08 -5.85 -5.60
C ASP A 468 -16.56 -4.47 -5.12
N TRP A 469 -15.68 -3.68 -4.48
CA TRP A 469 -15.94 -2.33 -3.99
C TRP A 469 -17.07 -2.21 -2.95
N LYS A 470 -17.49 -3.32 -2.34
CA LYS A 470 -18.46 -3.35 -1.24
C LYS A 470 -17.77 -3.16 0.12
N LEU A 471 -18.57 -3.04 1.18
CA LEU A 471 -18.13 -2.89 2.57
C LEU A 471 -17.07 -3.91 3.00
N HIS A 472 -15.88 -3.49 3.38
CA HIS A 472 -14.85 -4.38 3.95
C HIS A 472 -15.34 -5.02 5.27
N PRO A 473 -14.99 -6.27 5.60
CA PRO A 473 -15.28 -6.88 6.90
C PRO A 473 -14.61 -6.20 8.10
N TYR A 474 -13.75 -5.21 7.84
CA TYR A 474 -13.09 -4.34 8.82
C TYR A 474 -12.84 -2.98 8.13
N PRO A 475 -13.89 -2.16 7.87
CA PRO A 475 -13.76 -0.95 7.07
C PRO A 475 -12.98 0.09 7.86
N TRP A 476 -11.99 0.68 7.22
CA TRP A 476 -11.18 1.73 7.82
C TRP A 476 -11.93 3.07 7.85
N ALA A 477 -12.58 3.46 6.74
CA ALA A 477 -13.21 4.79 6.62
C ALA A 477 -14.50 4.93 7.44
N ARG A 478 -15.20 3.82 7.70
CA ARG A 478 -16.42 3.76 8.53
C ARG A 478 -17.46 4.83 8.18
N VAL A 479 -17.66 5.09 6.89
CA VAL A 479 -18.67 6.05 6.45
C VAL A 479 -20.05 5.39 6.47
N PRO A 480 -21.17 6.11 6.69
CA PRO A 480 -22.50 5.50 6.69
C PRO A 480 -22.78 4.75 5.38
N SER A 481 -23.56 3.65 5.35
CA SER A 481 -23.87 2.99 4.07
C SER A 481 -24.68 3.90 3.13
N ILE A 482 -25.50 4.80 3.70
CA ILE A 482 -26.25 5.80 2.95
C ILE A 482 -25.50 7.13 2.98
N GLY A 483 -24.94 7.50 1.82
CA GLY A 483 -24.34 8.80 1.58
C GLY A 483 -24.63 9.36 0.19
N PRO A 484 -24.11 10.56 -0.11
CA PRO A 484 -24.57 11.39 -1.22
C PRO A 484 -23.93 11.07 -2.56
N PHE A 485 -22.87 10.26 -2.62
CA PHE A 485 -22.14 9.96 -3.85
C PHE A 485 -22.40 8.51 -4.32
N MET A 486 -22.33 8.28 -5.63
CA MET A 486 -22.51 6.95 -6.21
C MET A 486 -21.39 5.97 -5.81
N ASP A 487 -20.17 6.47 -5.59
CA ASP A 487 -19.01 5.74 -5.09
C ASP A 487 -18.88 5.80 -3.55
N TRP A 488 -19.93 6.16 -2.82
CA TRP A 488 -19.85 6.38 -1.37
C TRP A 488 -19.34 5.16 -0.58
N GLU A 489 -19.89 3.96 -0.87
CA GLU A 489 -19.47 2.73 -0.20
C GLU A 489 -18.06 2.28 -0.56
N ARG A 490 -17.49 2.82 -1.64
CA ARG A 490 -16.15 2.46 -2.09
C ARG A 490 -15.09 2.82 -1.05
N ALA A 491 -15.26 3.93 -0.33
CA ALA A 491 -14.37 4.26 0.79
C ALA A 491 -14.39 3.20 1.90
N ASN A 492 -15.53 2.52 2.10
CA ASN A 492 -15.66 1.43 3.06
C ASN A 492 -15.13 0.10 2.54
N SER A 493 -14.76 -0.02 1.26
CA SER A 493 -14.14 -1.23 0.72
C SER A 493 -12.68 -1.39 1.14
N LEU A 494 -12.12 -0.35 1.77
CA LEU A 494 -10.77 -0.28 2.30
C LEU A 494 -10.74 -0.77 3.76
N GLY A 495 -9.96 -1.81 4.02
CA GLY A 495 -9.41 -2.14 5.32
C GLY A 495 -7.96 -1.68 5.43
N VAL A 496 -7.53 -1.32 6.63
CA VAL A 496 -6.12 -1.00 6.93
C VAL A 496 -5.69 -1.89 8.07
N ARG A 497 -4.55 -2.55 7.98
CA ARG A 497 -4.00 -3.35 9.08
C ARG A 497 -2.51 -3.18 9.24
N LEU A 498 -2.05 -3.44 10.46
CA LEU A 498 -0.64 -3.61 10.79
C LEU A 498 -0.27 -5.08 10.74
N GLU A 499 0.93 -5.39 10.26
CA GLU A 499 1.53 -6.73 10.33
C GLU A 499 2.91 -6.62 10.97
N TRP A 500 3.19 -7.41 12.01
CA TRP A 500 4.49 -7.42 12.70
C TRP A 500 4.82 -8.82 13.22
N GLN A 501 6.07 -9.03 13.62
CA GLN A 501 6.46 -10.27 14.30
C GLN A 501 6.61 -9.99 15.80
N ASP A 502 5.90 -10.72 16.65
CA ASP A 502 5.99 -10.58 18.11
C ASP A 502 7.35 -11.05 18.68
N ALA A 503 7.49 -11.01 20.02
CA ALA A 503 8.70 -11.46 20.70
C ALA A 503 9.05 -12.94 20.44
N LYS A 504 8.05 -13.77 20.12
CA LYS A 504 8.19 -15.20 19.78
C LYS A 504 8.40 -15.43 18.27
N LYS A 505 8.61 -14.36 17.48
CA LYS A 505 8.72 -14.39 16.02
C LYS A 505 7.47 -14.88 15.30
N GLN A 506 6.32 -14.86 15.96
CA GLN A 506 5.04 -15.18 15.33
C GLN A 506 4.50 -13.93 14.64
N TRP A 507 4.02 -14.08 13.40
CA TRP A 507 3.37 -12.98 12.70
C TRP A 507 2.02 -12.66 13.33
N ARG A 508 1.83 -11.40 13.68
CA ARG A 508 0.61 -10.83 14.23
C ARG A 508 0.05 -9.80 13.24
N ARG A 509 -1.26 -9.56 13.33
CA ARG A 509 -1.92 -8.52 12.56
C ARG A 509 -3.04 -7.87 13.35
N ARG A 510 -3.32 -6.59 13.06
CA ARG A 510 -4.44 -5.86 13.67
C ARG A 510 -5.01 -4.83 12.71
N TYR A 511 -6.32 -4.82 12.55
CA TYR A 511 -7.00 -3.80 11.75
C TYR A 511 -7.07 -2.47 12.48
N LEU A 512 -6.92 -1.41 11.71
CA LEU A 512 -7.06 -0.03 12.13
C LEU A 512 -8.36 0.52 11.58
N GLN A 513 -8.95 1.43 12.33
CA GLN A 513 -10.14 2.17 11.94
C GLN A 513 -9.87 3.65 12.11
N VAL A 514 -10.57 4.46 11.33
CA VAL A 514 -10.46 5.90 11.44
C VAL A 514 -11.00 6.37 12.81
N GLY A 515 -10.28 7.27 13.46
CA GLY A 515 -10.70 7.84 14.74
C GLY A 515 -11.93 8.75 14.60
N SER A 516 -12.65 8.95 15.70
CA SER A 516 -13.87 9.78 15.76
C SER A 516 -13.68 11.21 15.23
N LYS A 517 -12.46 11.76 15.35
CA LYS A 517 -12.09 13.08 14.82
C LYS A 517 -12.26 13.19 13.30
N SER A 518 -12.28 12.10 12.54
CA SER A 518 -12.43 12.14 11.07
C SER A 518 -13.88 12.20 10.59
N HIS A 519 -14.86 12.25 11.50
CA HIS A 519 -16.28 12.39 11.16
C HIS A 519 -16.72 13.87 11.11
N HIS A 520 -15.93 14.73 10.45
CA HIS A 520 -16.29 16.12 10.17
C HIS A 520 -16.28 16.40 8.66
N ALA A 521 -17.01 17.43 8.25
CA ALA A 521 -16.97 17.93 6.88
C ALA A 521 -15.66 18.71 6.64
N LEU A 522 -15.03 18.49 5.49
CA LEU A 522 -13.85 19.21 5.02
C LEU A 522 -14.20 20.54 4.35
N ASP A 523 -15.39 20.60 3.76
CA ASP A 523 -15.91 21.77 3.06
C ASP A 523 -17.41 21.91 3.34
N ASP A 524 -17.76 22.93 4.14
CA ASP A 524 -19.15 23.24 4.52
C ASP A 524 -20.03 23.57 3.31
N LYS A 525 -19.44 24.00 2.19
CA LYS A 525 -20.16 24.31 0.93
C LYS A 525 -20.44 23.06 0.09
N SER A 526 -19.84 21.93 0.44
CA SER A 526 -19.97 20.67 -0.26
C SER A 526 -20.60 19.62 0.67
N PRO A 527 -21.93 19.56 0.80
CA PRO A 527 -22.59 18.66 1.75
C PRO A 527 -22.19 17.20 1.51
N GLY A 528 -21.66 16.55 2.55
CA GLY A 528 -21.10 15.20 2.47
C GLY A 528 -19.61 15.11 2.21
N SER A 529 -18.87 16.22 2.31
CA SER A 529 -17.40 16.30 2.23
C SER A 529 -16.71 15.67 3.45
N LEU A 530 -17.16 14.48 3.88
CA LEU A 530 -16.68 13.81 5.08
C LEU A 530 -15.18 13.47 4.96
N LYS A 531 -14.37 13.85 5.96
CA LYS A 531 -12.93 13.62 5.92
C LYS A 531 -12.57 12.14 5.74
N ALA A 532 -13.23 11.24 6.47
CA ALA A 532 -12.98 9.80 6.35
C ALA A 532 -13.27 9.24 4.94
N TYR A 533 -14.34 9.73 4.29
CA TYR A 533 -14.62 9.40 2.89
C TYR A 533 -13.51 9.92 1.96
N SER A 534 -13.14 11.20 2.10
CA SER A 534 -12.07 11.82 1.33
C SER A 534 -10.77 11.03 1.44
N ASP A 535 -10.31 10.78 2.67
CA ASP A 535 -9.06 10.06 2.92
C ASP A 535 -9.11 8.64 2.32
N GLY A 536 -10.22 7.92 2.50
CA GLY A 536 -10.39 6.56 1.97
C GLY A 536 -10.32 6.52 0.46
N MET A 537 -10.98 7.48 -0.21
CA MET A 537 -10.91 7.62 -1.66
C MET A 537 -9.52 8.05 -2.15
N THR A 538 -8.85 8.97 -1.45
CA THR A 538 -7.47 9.36 -1.75
C THR A 538 -6.52 8.16 -1.67
N ILE A 539 -6.63 7.31 -0.64
CA ILE A 539 -5.84 6.08 -0.50
C ILE A 539 -6.11 5.13 -1.67
N ILE A 540 -7.38 4.90 -2.03
CA ILE A 540 -7.74 4.01 -3.15
C ILE A 540 -7.16 4.54 -4.47
N HIS A 541 -7.34 5.82 -4.79
CA HIS A 541 -6.78 6.41 -6.01
C HIS A 541 -5.26 6.32 -6.04
N PHE A 542 -4.61 6.59 -4.91
CA PHE A 542 -3.16 6.49 -4.75
C PHE A 542 -2.65 5.07 -5.03
N LEU A 543 -3.28 4.04 -4.45
CA LEU A 543 -2.86 2.63 -4.58
C LEU A 543 -3.16 2.03 -5.95
N PHE A 544 -4.33 2.33 -6.53
CA PHE A 544 -4.73 1.79 -7.84
C PHE A 544 -4.24 2.62 -9.02
N ARG A 545 -3.54 3.74 -8.76
CA ARG A 545 -3.10 4.69 -9.77
C ARG A 545 -4.27 5.16 -10.64
N GLU A 546 -5.38 5.51 -10.00
CA GLU A 546 -6.58 5.96 -10.69
C GLU A 546 -6.51 7.44 -11.01
N ASP A 547 -6.78 7.78 -12.27
CA ASP A 547 -6.85 9.18 -12.65
C ASP A 547 -7.99 9.88 -11.91
N ARG A 548 -7.66 11.05 -11.36
CA ARG A 548 -8.62 11.88 -10.66
C ARG A 548 -9.41 12.67 -11.70
N ASN A 549 -10.39 12.01 -12.32
CA ASN A 549 -11.53 12.71 -12.94
C ASN A 549 -12.46 13.35 -11.88
N ASP A 550 -12.01 13.40 -10.63
CA ASP A 550 -12.72 13.93 -9.48
C ASP A 550 -12.63 15.46 -9.45
N HIS A 551 -13.71 16.13 -9.86
CA HIS A 551 -13.86 17.59 -9.75
C HIS A 551 -14.07 18.09 -8.30
N ARG A 552 -14.10 17.21 -7.28
CA ARG A 552 -14.27 17.57 -5.87
C ARG A 552 -12.92 18.03 -5.33
N GLY A 553 -12.70 19.35 -5.34
CA GLY A 553 -11.48 19.98 -4.85
C GLY A 553 -11.14 19.70 -3.37
N TRP A 554 -12.08 19.16 -2.59
CA TRP A 554 -11.88 18.77 -1.19
C TRP A 554 -11.35 17.34 -1.02
N VAL A 555 -11.36 16.49 -2.05
CA VAL A 555 -10.66 15.20 -2.02
C VAL A 555 -9.18 15.46 -2.33
N THR A 556 -8.28 15.00 -1.47
CA THR A 556 -6.84 15.27 -1.59
C THR A 556 -6.21 14.50 -2.76
N ASP A 557 -5.30 15.15 -3.49
CA ASP A 557 -4.46 14.46 -4.49
C ASP A 557 -3.18 13.98 -3.83
N ALA A 558 -3.03 12.67 -3.72
CA ALA A 558 -1.83 12.03 -3.20
C ALA A 558 -0.81 11.70 -4.30
N GLY A 559 -1.13 11.99 -5.57
CA GLY A 559 -0.46 11.42 -6.72
C GLY A 559 -0.65 9.90 -6.77
N PHE A 560 0.39 9.18 -7.19
CA PHE A 560 0.34 7.73 -7.37
C PHE A 560 1.38 7.00 -6.54
N ALA A 561 0.96 5.93 -5.89
CA ALA A 561 1.84 4.98 -5.24
C ALA A 561 2.70 4.26 -6.28
N ARG A 562 3.91 3.86 -5.87
CA ARG A 562 4.65 2.88 -6.65
C ARG A 562 4.21 1.50 -6.20
N VAL A 563 3.58 0.75 -7.09
CA VAL A 563 3.06 -0.58 -6.77
C VAL A 563 3.69 -1.64 -7.66
N LYS A 564 4.20 -2.70 -7.03
CA LYS A 564 4.62 -3.94 -7.69
C LYS A 564 3.62 -5.02 -7.39
N ARG A 565 3.01 -5.61 -8.41
CA ARG A 565 2.19 -6.80 -8.21
C ARG A 565 3.11 -8.01 -8.09
N VAL A 566 3.01 -8.73 -6.98
CA VAL A 566 3.70 -10.00 -6.80
C VAL A 566 2.78 -11.14 -7.21
N ARG A 567 3.28 -12.01 -8.09
CA ARG A 567 2.68 -13.31 -8.38
C ARG A 567 3.57 -14.39 -7.79
N MET A 568 2.99 -15.23 -6.97
CA MET A 568 3.66 -16.42 -6.44
C MET A 568 3.17 -17.63 -7.23
N ASP A 569 4.14 -18.36 -7.80
CA ASP A 569 3.92 -19.65 -8.41
C ASP A 569 4.57 -20.70 -7.50
N CYS A 570 3.73 -21.39 -6.73
CA CYS A 570 4.14 -22.43 -5.80
C CYS A 570 4.63 -23.68 -6.53
N ILE A 571 4.15 -23.97 -7.76
CA ILE A 571 4.61 -25.13 -8.54
C ILE A 571 6.08 -24.92 -8.95
N SER A 572 6.38 -23.76 -9.54
CA SER A 572 7.74 -23.47 -10.01
C SER A 572 8.64 -22.83 -8.94
N GLN A 573 8.09 -22.60 -7.73
CA GLN A 573 8.73 -21.84 -6.65
C GLN A 573 9.29 -20.52 -7.18
N THR A 574 8.46 -19.74 -7.87
CA THR A 574 8.85 -18.45 -8.43
C THR A 574 8.03 -17.32 -7.81
N ILE A 575 8.72 -16.25 -7.39
CA ILE A 575 8.10 -14.97 -7.02
C ILE A 575 8.37 -14.00 -8.16
N GLN A 576 7.34 -13.57 -8.87
CA GLN A 576 7.44 -12.60 -9.95
C GLN A 576 6.94 -11.23 -9.51
N PHE A 577 7.81 -10.22 -9.56
CA PHE A 577 7.45 -8.81 -9.40
C PHE A 577 7.09 -8.22 -10.76
N LEU A 578 5.83 -7.85 -10.91
CA LEU A 578 5.26 -7.22 -12.10
C LEU A 578 5.06 -5.73 -11.86
N ASP A 579 5.34 -4.93 -12.87
CA ASP A 579 4.94 -3.52 -12.91
C ASP A 579 3.42 -3.39 -13.11
N LEU A 580 2.78 -2.52 -12.33
CA LEU A 580 1.43 -2.05 -12.64
C LEU A 580 1.56 -0.84 -13.53
N THR A 581 1.55 -1.04 -14.85
CA THR A 581 1.72 0.04 -15.82
C THR A 581 0.45 0.86 -16.03
N ASP A 582 -0.71 0.22 -15.88
CA ASP A 582 -1.98 0.80 -16.29
C ASP A 582 -2.48 1.82 -15.27
N VAL A 583 -2.87 3.00 -15.76
CA VAL A 583 -3.69 3.96 -15.03
C VAL A 583 -5.13 3.52 -15.22
N LEU A 584 -5.81 3.23 -14.10
CA LEU A 584 -7.19 2.74 -14.15
C LEU A 584 -8.16 3.91 -14.15
N LYS A 585 -9.29 3.75 -14.83
CA LYS A 585 -10.44 4.64 -14.61
C LYS A 585 -11.13 4.23 -13.31
N PRO A 586 -11.73 5.18 -12.56
CA PRO A 586 -12.56 4.84 -11.42
C PRO A 586 -13.64 3.83 -11.81
N ALA A 587 -13.78 2.76 -11.04
CA ALA A 587 -14.73 1.68 -11.32
C ALA A 587 -16.20 2.11 -11.13
N VAL A 588 -16.43 3.20 -10.38
CA VAL A 588 -17.76 3.70 -10.02
C VAL A 588 -17.84 5.19 -10.33
N SER A 589 -19.02 5.65 -10.74
CA SER A 589 -19.30 7.08 -10.95
C SER A 589 -19.08 7.87 -9.66
N ILE A 590 -18.47 9.04 -9.77
CA ILE A 590 -18.27 9.99 -8.66
C ILE A 590 -19.45 10.94 -8.46
N GLN A 591 -20.50 10.79 -9.27
CA GLN A 591 -21.62 11.72 -9.29
C GLN A 591 -22.41 11.69 -7.98
N ARG A 592 -23.01 12.84 -7.65
CA ARG A 592 -23.94 12.93 -6.53
C ARG A 592 -25.24 12.18 -6.87
N LYS A 593 -25.72 11.37 -5.94
CA LYS A 593 -27.03 10.72 -6.00
C LYS A 593 -28.14 11.79 -5.98
N PRO A 594 -29.19 11.64 -6.79
CA PRO A 594 -30.44 12.39 -6.63
C PRO A 594 -31.02 12.19 -5.22
N ALA A 595 -31.68 13.22 -4.68
CA ALA A 595 -32.31 13.15 -3.36
C ALA A 595 -33.34 12.01 -3.27
N SER A 596 -34.10 11.75 -4.33
CA SER A 596 -35.06 10.64 -4.39
C SER A 596 -34.41 9.27 -4.15
N ILE A 597 -33.22 9.03 -4.71
CA ILE A 597 -32.47 7.78 -4.48
C ILE A 597 -32.07 7.68 -3.01
N ILE A 598 -31.54 8.76 -2.43
CA ILE A 598 -31.15 8.76 -1.01
C ILE A 598 -32.38 8.50 -0.12
N LYS A 599 -33.53 9.10 -0.45
CA LYS A 599 -34.79 8.88 0.27
C LYS A 599 -35.20 7.41 0.21
N GLN A 600 -35.23 6.84 -0.99
CA GLN A 600 -35.57 5.43 -1.19
C GLN A 600 -34.62 4.50 -0.42
N GLN A 601 -33.32 4.79 -0.40
CA GLN A 601 -32.35 4.01 0.38
C GLN A 601 -32.62 4.11 1.89
N MET A 602 -33.07 5.27 2.38
CA MET A 602 -33.44 5.44 3.78
C MET A 602 -34.77 4.77 4.11
N GLU A 603 -35.72 4.72 3.19
CA GLU A 603 -37.03 4.07 3.32
C GLU A 603 -36.98 2.55 3.06
N ASP A 604 -35.79 1.97 2.88
CA ASP A 604 -35.63 0.53 2.68
C ASP A 604 -36.12 -0.24 3.92
N ASP A 605 -37.08 -1.13 3.72
CA ASP A 605 -37.74 -1.93 4.77
C ASP A 605 -36.71 -2.69 5.64
N SER A 606 -35.56 -3.08 5.09
CA SER A 606 -34.51 -3.80 5.83
C SER A 606 -33.80 -2.95 6.89
N LEU A 607 -33.95 -1.62 6.82
CA LEU A 607 -33.41 -0.67 7.79
C LEU A 607 -34.45 -0.26 8.83
N GLU A 608 -35.74 -0.45 8.54
CA GLU A 608 -36.86 -0.06 9.40
C GLU A 608 -36.72 1.38 9.92
N LEU A 609 -36.30 2.32 9.06
CA LEU A 609 -36.25 3.72 9.43
C LEU A 609 -37.62 4.34 9.19
N GLU A 610 -38.16 5.01 10.22
CA GLU A 610 -39.48 5.62 10.14
C GLU A 610 -39.38 7.13 9.90
N HIS A 611 -40.49 7.68 9.41
CA HIS A 611 -40.67 9.12 9.21
C HIS A 611 -39.52 9.81 8.45
N VAL A 612 -38.99 9.15 7.40
CA VAL A 612 -37.94 9.70 6.54
C VAL A 612 -38.42 10.97 5.85
N GLY A 613 -37.75 12.09 6.13
CA GLY A 613 -38.15 13.41 5.64
C GLY A 613 -39.30 14.05 6.42
N GLY A 614 -39.69 13.47 7.56
CA GLY A 614 -40.69 14.01 8.48
C GLY A 614 -40.28 15.35 9.10
N VAL A 615 -41.23 16.02 9.73
CA VAL A 615 -40.99 17.31 10.38
C VAL A 615 -40.21 17.09 11.67
N VAL A 616 -39.10 17.82 11.85
CA VAL A 616 -38.35 17.83 13.11
C VAL A 616 -39.31 18.11 14.27
N GLY A 617 -39.44 17.16 15.19
CA GLY A 617 -40.28 17.31 16.39
C GLY A 617 -41.73 16.87 16.28
N GLY A 618 -42.18 16.25 15.18
CA GLY A 618 -43.54 15.71 15.04
C GLY A 618 -43.56 14.25 14.59
N MET A 619 -43.81 13.33 15.52
CA MET A 619 -44.24 11.97 15.23
C MET A 619 -45.68 11.82 15.72
N ASP A 620 -46.62 11.60 14.81
CA ASP A 620 -48.01 11.29 15.15
C ASP A 620 -48.20 9.77 15.06
N GLU A 621 -48.03 9.09 16.19
CA GLU A 621 -48.38 7.66 16.34
C GLU A 621 -49.64 7.56 17.19
N GLY A 622 -50.72 7.02 16.61
CA GLY A 622 -51.94 6.70 17.35
C GLY A 622 -52.62 7.89 18.05
N GLY A 623 -52.48 9.10 17.52
CA GLY A 623 -53.06 10.32 18.09
C GLY A 623 -52.31 10.91 19.30
N ARG A 624 -51.15 10.36 19.68
CA ARG A 624 -50.23 10.97 20.65
C ARG A 624 -49.01 11.53 19.93
N THR A 625 -48.86 12.86 19.94
CA THR A 625 -47.70 13.52 19.32
C THR A 625 -46.46 13.37 20.21
N TYR A 626 -45.59 12.40 19.91
CA TYR A 626 -44.30 12.26 20.57
C TYR A 626 -43.29 13.24 19.93
N LYS A 627 -42.84 14.23 20.70
CA LYS A 627 -41.88 15.23 20.21
C LYS A 627 -40.44 14.77 20.43
N ARG A 628 -39.87 13.99 19.50
CA ARG A 628 -38.42 13.80 19.46
C ARG A 628 -37.75 15.06 18.92
N THR A 629 -36.94 15.70 19.75
CA THR A 629 -36.17 16.88 19.35
C THR A 629 -34.92 16.53 18.53
N LEU A 630 -34.54 15.26 18.46
CA LEU A 630 -33.36 14.76 17.76
C LEU A 630 -33.75 13.67 16.76
N CYS A 631 -33.19 13.74 15.55
CA CYS A 631 -33.26 12.67 14.55
C CYS A 631 -32.37 11.49 14.95
N ASP A 632 -32.53 10.36 14.28
CA ASP A 632 -31.80 9.13 14.61
C ASP A 632 -30.28 9.32 14.54
N THR A 633 -29.78 10.01 13.52
CA THR A 633 -28.34 10.34 13.41
C THR A 633 -27.85 11.15 14.60
N CYS A 634 -28.56 12.21 14.99
CA CYS A 634 -28.17 13.05 16.13
C CYS A 634 -28.22 12.30 17.47
N VAL A 635 -29.15 11.34 17.62
CA VAL A 635 -29.22 10.49 18.81
C VAL A 635 -28.00 9.57 18.90
N LEU A 636 -27.61 8.93 17.79
CA LEU A 636 -26.47 8.01 17.73
C LEU A 636 -25.12 8.69 18.02
N PHE A 637 -24.92 9.93 17.55
CA PHE A 637 -23.69 10.69 17.82
C PHE A 637 -23.58 11.28 19.23
N GLY A 638 -24.57 11.06 20.10
CA GLY A 638 -24.43 11.32 21.53
C GLY A 638 -24.19 12.79 21.91
N LYS A 639 -24.60 13.79 21.10
CA LYS A 639 -24.50 15.23 21.45
C LYS A 639 -25.23 15.53 22.77
N ARG A 640 -24.54 15.38 23.90
CA ARG A 640 -25.03 15.65 25.27
C ARG A 640 -24.75 17.09 25.73
N GLY A 641 -23.84 17.81 25.06
CA GLY A 641 -23.26 19.04 25.61
C GLY A 641 -23.95 20.35 25.21
N SER A 642 -24.66 20.42 24.08
CA SER A 642 -25.38 21.64 23.67
C SER A 642 -26.87 21.34 23.61
N GLN A 643 -27.58 21.65 24.69
CA GLN A 643 -29.04 21.65 24.73
C GLN A 643 -29.60 22.46 23.54
N LYS A 644 -30.44 21.82 22.70
CA LYS A 644 -31.49 22.37 21.78
C LYS A 644 -31.64 21.54 20.49
N GLY A 645 -31.91 20.23 20.59
CA GLY A 645 -32.44 19.44 19.48
C GLY A 645 -31.62 19.43 18.17
N CYS A 646 -32.28 19.05 17.07
CA CYS A 646 -31.75 19.10 15.72
C CYS A 646 -31.74 20.55 15.22
N ASN A 647 -30.55 21.12 15.05
CA ASN A 647 -30.40 22.39 14.35
C ASN A 647 -30.76 22.19 12.87
N GLN A 648 -31.80 22.86 12.39
CA GLN A 648 -32.18 22.81 10.98
C GLN A 648 -31.03 23.35 10.11
N ALA A 649 -30.79 22.75 8.95
CA ALA A 649 -29.79 23.22 8.00
C ALA A 649 -30.23 24.55 7.36
N GLU A 650 -29.51 25.63 7.64
CA GLU A 650 -29.77 26.96 7.09
C GLU A 650 -29.69 26.97 5.56
N GLY A 651 -30.53 27.80 4.92
CA GLY A 651 -30.56 27.94 3.46
C GLY A 651 -31.15 26.73 2.71
N THR A 652 -31.64 25.71 3.42
CA THR A 652 -32.33 24.58 2.80
C THR A 652 -33.84 24.70 2.99
N ASN A 653 -34.60 24.48 1.92
CA ASN A 653 -36.07 24.34 2.00
C ASN A 653 -36.49 23.02 2.69
N SER A 654 -35.52 22.15 2.99
CA SER A 654 -35.72 20.84 3.60
C SER A 654 -35.74 20.93 5.13
N LYS A 655 -36.62 20.14 5.76
CA LYS A 655 -36.73 19.97 7.22
C LYS A 655 -35.62 19.05 7.78
N VAL A 656 -34.40 19.20 7.27
CA VAL A 656 -33.24 18.36 7.60
C VAL A 656 -32.33 19.09 8.59
N CYS A 657 -31.68 18.35 9.48
CA CYS A 657 -30.71 18.93 10.40
C CYS A 657 -29.33 19.16 9.74
N SER A 658 -28.56 20.10 10.28
CA SER A 658 -27.23 20.46 9.79
C SER A 658 -26.25 19.29 9.76
N LEU A 659 -26.33 18.38 10.74
CA LEU A 659 -25.49 17.18 10.78
C LEU A 659 -25.80 16.22 9.62
N CYS A 660 -27.07 15.90 9.38
CA CYS A 660 -27.46 15.03 8.26
C CYS A 660 -27.11 15.66 6.92
N TYR A 661 -27.36 16.97 6.77
CA TYR A 661 -27.15 17.67 5.51
C TYR A 661 -25.67 17.96 5.23
N PHE A 662 -25.03 18.82 6.03
CA PHE A 662 -23.66 19.28 5.72
C PHE A 662 -22.62 18.18 5.92
N THR A 663 -22.69 17.40 7.00
CA THR A 663 -21.68 16.37 7.30
C THR A 663 -21.90 15.10 6.47
N TYR A 664 -23.13 14.59 6.41
CA TYR A 664 -23.43 13.32 5.73
C TYR A 664 -24.02 13.47 4.33
N GLY A 665 -24.27 14.70 3.86
CA GLY A 665 -24.81 14.95 2.53
C GLY A 665 -26.24 14.43 2.30
N ARG A 666 -26.94 14.00 3.36
CA ARG A 666 -28.28 13.42 3.30
C ARG A 666 -29.32 14.54 3.32
N PRO A 667 -30.24 14.61 2.34
CA PRO A 667 -31.28 15.65 2.30
C PRO A 667 -32.46 15.40 3.24
N PHE A 668 -32.46 14.29 3.99
CA PHE A 668 -33.55 13.90 4.90
C PHE A 668 -33.02 13.48 6.27
N CYS A 669 -33.83 13.69 7.29
CA CYS A 669 -33.69 13.07 8.61
C CYS A 669 -34.65 11.87 8.70
N SER A 670 -34.35 10.92 9.57
CA SER A 670 -35.29 9.88 10.02
C SER A 670 -35.58 10.06 11.50
N PHE A 671 -36.76 9.63 11.91
CA PHE A 671 -37.19 9.61 13.30
C PHE A 671 -37.84 8.25 13.52
N THR A 672 -37.10 7.31 14.07
CA THR A 672 -37.59 5.95 14.30
C THR A 672 -37.99 5.74 15.76
N ALA A 673 -39.17 5.20 16.02
CA ALA A 673 -39.61 4.85 17.36
C ALA A 673 -38.60 3.86 17.99
N GLY A 674 -38.27 4.05 19.27
CA GLY A 674 -37.41 3.10 19.99
C GLY A 674 -35.91 3.14 19.65
N VAL A 675 -35.42 4.09 18.82
CA VAL A 675 -33.98 4.42 18.74
C VAL A 675 -33.56 5.12 20.04
N MET A 676 -33.49 4.32 21.10
CA MET A 676 -33.04 4.68 22.44
C MET A 676 -31.52 4.49 22.51
N ARG A 677 -30.85 5.32 23.34
CA ARG A 677 -29.45 5.08 23.71
C ARG A 677 -29.30 3.65 24.22
N GLN A 678 -28.22 2.98 23.80
CA GLN A 678 -27.91 1.59 24.17
C GLN A 678 -27.89 1.34 25.70
N SER A 679 -27.73 2.37 26.52
CA SER A 679 -27.44 2.24 27.95
C SER A 679 -28.61 1.90 28.88
N SER A 680 -29.84 1.61 28.41
CA SER A 680 -30.98 1.55 29.34
C SER A 680 -32.10 0.53 29.10
N LEU A 681 -31.94 -0.52 28.28
CA LEU A 681 -32.97 -1.55 28.13
C LEU A 681 -32.37 -2.94 27.87
N HIS A 682 -32.92 -3.97 28.52
CA HIS A 682 -32.76 -5.37 28.13
C HIS A 682 -33.34 -5.55 26.72
N LYS A 683 -32.47 -5.60 25.70
CA LYS A 683 -32.89 -5.78 24.31
C LYS A 683 -32.86 -7.27 23.96
N THR A 684 -33.87 -7.72 23.24
CA THR A 684 -33.83 -9.03 22.59
C THR A 684 -32.76 -9.04 21.50
N PRO A 685 -32.13 -10.20 21.19
CA PRO A 685 -31.12 -10.30 20.14
C PRO A 685 -31.57 -9.77 18.76
N ALA A 686 -32.86 -9.93 18.44
CA ALA A 686 -33.46 -9.42 17.20
C ALA A 686 -33.47 -7.89 17.14
N LEU A 687 -33.90 -7.21 18.21
CA LEU A 687 -33.91 -5.76 18.28
C LEU A 687 -32.48 -5.19 18.28
N GLU A 688 -31.52 -5.91 18.85
CA GLU A 688 -30.10 -5.56 18.77
C GLU A 688 -29.55 -5.69 17.34
N ALA A 689 -29.90 -6.75 16.61
CA ALA A 689 -29.53 -6.93 15.21
C ALA A 689 -30.09 -5.81 14.31
N ILE A 690 -31.36 -5.44 14.49
CA ILE A 690 -32.00 -4.32 13.77
C ILE A 690 -31.30 -2.99 14.10
N ASN A 691 -31.07 -2.72 15.40
CA ASN A 691 -30.35 -1.51 15.80
C ASN A 691 -28.94 -1.45 15.21
N ARG A 692 -28.22 -2.57 15.14
CA ARG A 692 -26.91 -2.64 14.48
C ARG A 692 -26.99 -2.27 13.00
N LYS A 693 -28.01 -2.76 12.27
CA LYS A 693 -28.26 -2.37 10.87
C LYS A 693 -28.52 -0.86 10.73
N ARG A 694 -29.39 -0.30 11.58
CA ARG A 694 -29.69 1.15 11.63
C ARG A 694 -28.45 1.99 11.91
N VAL A 695 -27.65 1.60 12.91
CA VAL A 695 -26.41 2.28 13.29
C VAL A 695 -25.41 2.26 12.15
N SER A 696 -25.24 1.12 11.49
CA SER A 696 -24.38 0.97 10.32
C SER A 696 -24.85 1.87 9.17
N ALA A 697 -26.16 1.89 8.88
CA ALA A 697 -26.70 2.71 7.80
C ALA A 697 -26.54 4.21 8.02
N LEU A 698 -26.61 4.65 9.28
CA LEU A 698 -26.62 6.07 9.62
C LEU A 698 -25.24 6.63 10.02
N THR A 699 -24.36 5.81 10.61
CA THR A 699 -23.14 6.29 11.30
C THR A 699 -21.91 5.38 11.21
N GLN A 700 -22.09 4.05 11.07
CA GLN A 700 -21.03 3.02 11.19
C GLN A 700 -20.12 3.11 12.45
N LEU A 701 -20.56 3.76 13.54
CA LEU A 701 -19.72 4.04 14.72
C LEU A 701 -19.50 2.89 15.72
N GLU A 702 -20.22 1.76 15.64
CA GLU A 702 -20.22 0.73 16.72
C GLU A 702 -19.48 -0.60 16.42
N TRP A 703 -18.64 -0.66 15.41
CA TRP A 703 -17.72 -1.79 15.20
C TRP A 703 -16.42 -1.65 16.02
N GLU A 704 -16.55 -1.49 17.33
CA GLU A 704 -15.60 -2.11 18.24
C GLU A 704 -16.08 -3.54 18.43
N VAL A 705 -15.94 -4.38 17.39
CA VAL A 705 -15.83 -5.81 17.67
C VAL A 705 -14.55 -5.88 18.48
N ASP A 706 -14.62 -6.33 19.73
CA ASP A 706 -13.44 -6.79 20.44
C ASP A 706 -12.73 -7.75 19.49
N ALA A 707 -11.70 -7.25 18.82
CA ALA A 707 -10.80 -8.05 17.99
C ALA A 707 -9.89 -8.88 18.91
N GLU A 708 -10.34 -9.18 20.12
CA GLU A 708 -9.84 -10.27 20.93
C GLU A 708 -10.16 -11.55 20.17
N LEU A 709 -9.13 -12.38 19.98
CA LEU A 709 -9.15 -13.66 19.28
C LEU A 709 -9.11 -13.58 17.74
N GLY A 710 -8.19 -12.77 17.22
CA GLY A 710 -7.33 -13.28 16.15
C GLY A 710 -6.56 -14.49 16.69
N GLY A 711 -7.17 -15.67 16.59
CA GLY A 711 -6.77 -16.91 17.26
C GLY A 711 -5.26 -17.13 17.35
N ASP A 712 -4.79 -17.25 18.59
CA ASP A 712 -3.52 -17.91 18.87
C ASP A 712 -3.63 -19.37 18.39
N PRO A 713 -2.78 -19.83 17.45
CA PRO A 713 -2.75 -21.23 17.07
C PRO A 713 -2.48 -22.18 18.26
N ASP A 714 -1.82 -21.69 19.32
CA ASP A 714 -1.51 -22.49 20.51
C ASP A 714 -2.69 -22.62 21.49
N LEU A 715 -3.74 -21.77 21.39
CA LEU A 715 -4.97 -21.93 22.18
C LEU A 715 -5.93 -22.97 21.61
N GLN A 716 -5.75 -23.44 20.37
CA GLN A 716 -6.44 -24.62 19.84
C GLN A 716 -5.86 -25.95 20.34
N LYS A 717 -4.87 -25.91 21.24
CA LYS A 717 -4.29 -27.09 21.87
C LYS A 717 -4.86 -27.40 23.26
N LEU A 718 -5.84 -26.63 23.71
CA LEU A 718 -6.76 -27.06 24.77
C LEU A 718 -7.90 -27.80 24.09
N GLU A 719 -7.70 -29.09 23.84
CA GLU A 719 -8.80 -30.04 23.80
C GLU A 719 -9.48 -29.94 25.17
N ILE A 720 -10.56 -29.17 25.25
CA ILE A 720 -11.60 -29.45 26.25
C ILE A 720 -12.13 -30.82 25.83
N GLU A 721 -11.94 -31.81 26.70
CA GLU A 721 -12.41 -33.17 26.47
C GLU A 721 -13.89 -33.10 26.08
N VAL A 722 -14.20 -33.57 24.86
CA VAL A 722 -15.54 -33.52 24.26
C VAL A 722 -16.59 -34.23 25.15
N GLU A 723 -16.15 -35.09 26.07
CA GLU A 723 -17.00 -35.73 27.07
C GLU A 723 -17.70 -34.74 28.03
N GLU A 724 -17.09 -33.62 28.43
CA GLU A 724 -17.73 -32.68 29.37
C GLU A 724 -18.85 -31.85 28.70
N LEU A 725 -18.78 -31.62 27.39
CA LEU A 725 -19.83 -30.92 26.64
C LEU A 725 -21.02 -31.83 26.33
N GLU A 726 -20.79 -33.11 26.06
CA GLU A 726 -21.86 -34.10 25.86
C GLU A 726 -22.62 -34.36 27.18
N GLU A 727 -21.94 -34.37 28.34
CA GLU A 727 -22.61 -34.44 29.65
C GLU A 727 -23.44 -33.18 29.95
N TYR A 728 -22.96 -32.00 29.54
CA TYR A 728 -23.68 -30.74 29.75
C TYR A 728 -24.94 -30.64 28.88
N ASP A 729 -24.88 -31.05 27.62
CA ASP A 729 -26.04 -31.09 26.72
C ASP A 729 -27.07 -32.15 27.16
N ALA A 730 -26.62 -33.29 27.70
CA ALA A 730 -27.50 -34.30 28.28
C ALA A 730 -28.23 -33.79 29.53
N ALA A 731 -27.53 -33.06 30.41
CA ALA A 731 -28.13 -32.47 31.62
C ALA A 731 -29.18 -31.38 31.28
N ILE A 732 -28.95 -30.59 30.23
CA ILE A 732 -29.94 -29.61 29.76
C ILE A 732 -31.18 -30.30 29.19
N ALA A 733 -30.99 -31.36 28.40
CA ALA A 733 -32.10 -32.13 27.84
C ALA A 733 -32.96 -32.78 28.94
N GLU A 734 -32.33 -33.31 30.00
CA GLU A 734 -33.03 -33.89 31.15
C GLU A 734 -33.80 -32.83 31.95
N ALA A 735 -33.22 -31.66 32.18
CA ALA A 735 -33.88 -30.54 32.88
C ALA A 735 -35.10 -30.01 32.10
N LEU A 736 -35.02 -29.94 30.77
CA LEU A 736 -36.15 -29.54 29.93
C LEU A 736 -37.28 -30.58 29.94
N ALA A 737 -36.93 -31.87 29.90
CA ALA A 737 -37.90 -32.95 30.00
C ALA A 737 -38.55 -33.05 31.39
N GLU A 738 -37.88 -32.61 32.45
CA GLU A 738 -38.47 -32.49 33.79
C GLU A 738 -39.41 -31.28 33.89
N ALA A 739 -39.05 -30.13 33.31
CA ALA A 739 -39.93 -28.96 33.25
C ALA A 739 -41.23 -29.23 32.45
N GLU A 740 -41.16 -29.94 31.32
CA GLU A 740 -42.36 -30.34 30.56
C GLU A 740 -43.25 -31.29 31.37
N ARG A 741 -42.67 -32.22 32.14
CA ARG A 741 -43.43 -33.11 33.03
C ARG A 741 -44.10 -32.37 34.19
N GLU A 742 -43.44 -31.34 34.73
CA GLU A 742 -44.05 -30.48 35.75
C GLU A 742 -45.20 -29.65 35.17
N GLU A 743 -45.07 -29.14 33.94
CA GLU A 743 -46.13 -28.40 33.26
C GLU A 743 -47.35 -29.28 32.96
N GLU A 744 -47.15 -30.50 32.43
CA GLU A 744 -48.23 -31.48 32.25
C GLU A 744 -48.89 -31.87 33.59
N ALA A 745 -48.11 -32.04 34.66
CA ALA A 745 -48.65 -32.37 35.97
C ALA A 745 -49.49 -31.23 36.58
N VAL A 746 -49.12 -29.97 36.32
CA VAL A 746 -49.92 -28.79 36.72
C VAL A 746 -51.21 -28.72 35.91
N GLU A 747 -51.17 -29.08 34.63
CA GLU A 747 -52.34 -29.11 33.75
C GLU A 747 -53.31 -30.25 34.15
N GLU A 748 -52.79 -31.45 34.45
CA GLU A 748 -53.58 -32.58 34.96
C GLU A 748 -54.17 -32.32 36.35
N ALA A 749 -53.46 -31.55 37.19
CA ALA A 749 -53.94 -31.19 38.54
C ALA A 749 -55.14 -30.22 38.50
N GLY A 750 -55.49 -29.64 37.34
CA GLY A 750 -56.71 -28.85 37.17
C GLY A 750 -56.78 -27.58 38.01
N ILE A 751 -55.64 -27.04 38.44
CA ILE A 751 -55.57 -25.83 39.28
C ILE A 751 -55.50 -24.60 38.36
N TYR A 752 -56.61 -24.28 37.70
CA TYR A 752 -56.85 -22.94 37.15
C TYR A 752 -57.94 -22.25 37.97
N GLU A 753 -57.58 -21.73 39.14
CA GLU A 753 -58.39 -20.68 39.76
C GLU A 753 -58.10 -19.37 39.02
N ASN A 754 -59.13 -18.89 38.33
CA ASN A 754 -59.14 -17.65 37.58
C ASN A 754 -59.83 -16.58 38.43
N PRO A 755 -59.12 -15.72 39.18
CA PRO A 755 -59.76 -14.58 39.80
C PRO A 755 -59.74 -13.42 38.81
N ILE A 756 -60.94 -12.97 38.44
CA ILE A 756 -61.36 -11.57 38.26
C ILE A 756 -62.44 -11.51 37.17
N THR A 757 -63.69 -11.60 37.62
CA THR A 757 -64.81 -10.86 37.01
C THR A 757 -65.55 -10.11 38.12
N GLY A 758 -65.69 -8.78 37.96
CA GLY A 758 -66.80 -8.00 38.52
C GLY A 758 -66.52 -7.04 39.68
N ALA A 759 -66.18 -5.78 39.36
CA ALA A 759 -66.97 -4.57 39.66
C ALA A 759 -66.26 -3.31 39.11
#